data_AF-A0A1Y4T7L9-F1
#
_entry.id   AF-A0A1Y4T7L9-F1
#
_cell.length_a   1.000
_cell.length_b   1.000
_cell.length_c   1.000
_cell.angle_alpha   90.00
_cell.angle_beta   90.00
_cell.angle_gamma   90.00
#
_symmetry.space_group_name_H-M   'P 1'
#
loop_
_entity.id
_entity.type
_entity.pdbx_description
1 polymer ?
#
loop_
_entity_poly.entity_id
_entity_poly.type
_entity_poly.pdbx_seq_one_letter_code
_entity_poly.pdbx_strand_id
1 'polypeptide(L)'
;MIVKSPYLKCGGSSSVSGYLRYIGTRERVEILPDDRPPTRKQEQLITKLTKDFPEARDLGEYSDYKGKPTKANASVFITRALEENWSQVQQSDSYMKYIATRPRAERLGDHGLFGDEDAVDLEQAMQELDQYDGNVWTHILSLKREDAARLGYDNAKAWRNLLRANRNEIAAAMNIQPNHFRWYAAFHDEGKHPHVHMMAWSTQPGEAYLTRDGIRNIKSALTNQIFKQEMLHTYEQKSQSRDELVREARRAIRQLTQEMTRSICTAPEIEQKMEQLVGQLETVKGKKSYGYLPKSVKKTVDEVVDKLEELPVVRECYDRWCRLQGEVESYYHDKPRERKKLSQEKEFRQIKNAVIQEAEHIRLGEISFEDDDLAEHNEPEQARGESNACRELRRIIGNKNISLDYRDRAAEKLEQVAERGDAHAQYRMGQLYRDGPLLIPDNHKAKYWLSQSAIQGLPEAQYALGKLLLSDDWEVRDPGEGIRWLKQAAENGSHFAAYRLGKEYLSGEVVSKSVTKAADWFTKSAEAGNQYAQYMLGKLCLTGQGLPRDQAQAMMWFSRSAVQGNQYAQFFLEQRNNLHTPSVMLAVTQLLYHMSRIFEDNSVPSAVPVGQQVDRKLRRKIQEKKITMGHKPDDHEEQWPEMTM
;
A
#
# COMPACT_ATOMS: atom_id res chain seq x y z
N MET A 1 3.61 23.50 -22.85
CA MET A 1 4.41 23.63 -24.10
C MET A 1 3.52 23.48 -25.33
N ILE A 2 3.66 24.38 -26.30
CA ILE A 2 3.00 24.30 -27.62
C ILE A 2 4.03 23.78 -28.64
N VAL A 3 3.58 22.88 -29.52
CA VAL A 3 4.38 22.31 -30.61
C VAL A 3 3.54 22.38 -31.89
N LYS A 4 4.01 23.14 -32.89
CA LYS A 4 3.46 23.12 -34.26
C LYS A 4 4.52 22.57 -35.20
N SER A 5 4.14 21.77 -36.20
CA SER A 5 5.09 21.14 -37.14
C SER A 5 4.58 21.20 -38.59
N PRO A 6 4.56 22.38 -39.23
CA PRO A 6 4.38 22.49 -40.68
C PRO A 6 5.54 21.83 -41.47
N TYR A 7 5.34 21.60 -42.76
CA TYR A 7 6.38 21.11 -43.67
C TYR A 7 6.40 21.90 -44.98
N LEU A 8 7.57 21.94 -45.62
CA LEU A 8 7.84 22.56 -46.91
C LEU A 8 8.29 21.48 -47.90
N LYS A 9 7.83 21.57 -49.16
CA LYS A 9 8.29 20.71 -50.26
C LYS A 9 9.33 21.46 -51.09
N CYS A 10 10.46 20.82 -51.36
CA CYS A 10 11.49 21.37 -52.22
C CYS A 10 11.26 20.90 -53.67
N GLY A 11 11.15 21.83 -54.63
CA GLY A 11 10.93 21.54 -56.06
C GLY A 11 10.08 22.59 -56.79
N GLY A 12 10.58 23.15 -57.90
CA GLY A 12 10.04 24.35 -58.57
C GLY A 12 10.82 25.62 -58.19
N SER A 13 10.61 26.75 -58.88
CA SER A 13 11.40 28.01 -58.79
C SER A 13 11.37 28.75 -57.42
N SER A 14 11.16 28.04 -56.32
CA SER A 14 10.97 28.53 -54.95
C SER A 14 12.07 28.01 -54.02
N SER A 15 13.06 28.85 -53.68
CA SER A 15 14.19 28.55 -52.77
C SER A 15 13.80 28.57 -51.28
N VAL A 16 13.91 27.42 -50.60
CA VAL A 16 13.58 27.24 -49.17
C VAL A 16 14.64 27.86 -48.25
N SER A 17 15.86 28.09 -48.74
CA SER A 17 16.95 28.72 -47.98
C SER A 17 16.63 30.16 -47.53
N GLY A 18 15.69 30.84 -48.20
CA GLY A 18 15.16 32.13 -47.75
C GLY A 18 14.54 32.12 -46.35
N TYR A 19 13.92 31.00 -45.93
CA TYR A 19 13.33 30.85 -44.59
C TYR A 19 14.40 30.64 -43.52
N LEU A 20 15.41 29.81 -43.82
CA LEU A 20 16.55 29.56 -42.93
C LEU A 20 17.35 30.85 -42.67
N ARG A 21 17.59 31.65 -43.72
CA ARG A 21 18.18 32.99 -43.60
C ARG A 21 17.31 33.91 -42.74
N TYR A 22 16.00 33.91 -42.99
CA TYR A 22 15.06 34.75 -42.24
C TYR A 22 15.04 34.45 -40.74
N ILE A 23 15.00 33.19 -40.31
CA ILE A 23 15.04 32.84 -38.88
C ILE A 23 16.43 33.05 -38.26
N GLY A 24 17.49 32.89 -39.05
CA GLY A 24 18.89 33.01 -38.61
C GLY A 24 19.40 34.45 -38.48
N THR A 25 19.03 35.38 -39.36
CA THR A 25 19.63 36.73 -39.40
C THR A 25 18.75 37.80 -38.76
N ARG A 26 17.77 37.41 -37.92
CA ARG A 26 16.84 38.35 -37.30
C ARG A 26 17.44 38.95 -36.03
N GLU A 27 17.84 40.23 -36.09
CA GLU A 27 18.34 40.94 -34.90
C GLU A 27 17.23 41.26 -33.89
N ARG A 28 17.56 41.04 -32.62
CA ARG A 28 16.82 41.43 -31.42
C ARG A 28 17.72 42.31 -30.56
N VAL A 29 17.48 43.61 -30.62
CA VAL A 29 17.92 44.54 -29.59
C VAL A 29 16.73 45.45 -29.28
N GLU A 30 16.39 45.53 -27.98
CA GLU A 30 15.34 46.33 -27.32
C GLU A 30 14.06 46.68 -28.11
N ILE A 31 12.95 46.03 -27.74
CA ILE A 31 11.62 46.59 -27.99
C ILE A 31 11.24 47.45 -26.79
N LEU A 32 11.53 48.76 -26.89
CA LEU A 32 10.75 49.75 -26.14
C LEU A 32 9.26 49.52 -26.47
N PRO A 33 8.36 49.48 -25.48
CA PRO A 33 6.92 49.33 -25.71
C PRO A 33 6.45 50.48 -26.60
N ASP A 34 6.36 50.21 -27.89
CA ASP A 34 5.88 51.17 -28.88
C ASP A 34 4.35 51.07 -28.90
N ASP A 35 3.75 51.66 -27.87
CA ASP A 35 2.30 51.77 -27.67
C ASP A 35 1.64 52.75 -28.66
N ARG A 36 2.40 53.32 -29.60
CA ARG A 36 1.83 54.11 -30.70
C ARG A 36 0.91 53.23 -31.57
N PRO A 37 -0.10 53.83 -32.20
CA PRO A 37 -0.95 53.11 -33.12
C PRO A 37 -0.15 52.51 -34.30
N PRO A 38 -0.63 51.40 -34.90
CA PRO A 38 0.01 50.77 -36.04
C PRO A 38 0.13 51.77 -37.18
N THR A 39 1.20 51.65 -37.97
CA THR A 39 1.32 52.45 -39.18
C THR A 39 0.26 52.04 -40.21
N ARG A 40 -0.18 52.97 -41.06
CA ARG A 40 -1.13 52.69 -42.15
C ARG A 40 -0.70 51.51 -43.03
N LYS A 41 0.62 51.32 -43.22
CA LYS A 41 1.19 50.17 -43.95
C LYS A 41 1.01 48.84 -43.19
N GLN A 42 1.14 48.84 -41.87
CA GLN A 42 0.88 47.66 -41.04
C GLN A 42 -0.60 47.31 -41.04
N GLU A 43 -1.49 48.29 -40.90
CA GLU A 43 -2.94 48.05 -40.95
C GLU A 43 -3.36 47.48 -42.30
N GLN A 44 -2.89 48.08 -43.40
CA GLN A 44 -3.12 47.57 -44.75
C GLN A 44 -2.61 46.15 -44.94
N LEU A 45 -1.42 45.85 -44.41
CA LEU A 45 -0.84 44.51 -44.49
C LEU A 45 -1.61 43.51 -43.63
N ILE A 46 -2.06 43.88 -42.44
CA ILE A 46 -2.91 43.05 -41.58
C ILE A 46 -4.25 42.74 -42.25
N THR A 47 -4.89 43.76 -42.83
CA THR A 47 -6.13 43.59 -43.60
C THR A 47 -5.91 42.66 -44.79
N LYS A 48 -4.76 42.78 -45.47
CA LYS A 48 -4.41 41.90 -46.58
C LYS A 48 -4.14 40.47 -46.12
N LEU A 49 -3.33 40.27 -45.08
CA LEU A 49 -2.99 38.95 -44.53
C LEU A 49 -4.22 38.22 -43.99
N THR A 50 -5.13 38.92 -43.31
CA THR A 50 -6.38 38.32 -42.79
C THR A 50 -7.46 38.11 -43.86
N LYS A 51 -7.21 38.59 -45.09
CA LYS A 51 -8.04 38.35 -46.27
C LYS A 51 -7.46 37.20 -47.10
N ASP A 52 -6.16 37.23 -47.36
CA ASP A 52 -5.44 36.24 -48.15
C ASP A 52 -5.27 34.92 -47.36
N PHE A 53 -5.15 35.01 -46.03
CA PHE A 53 -4.99 33.88 -45.11
C PHE A 53 -6.01 33.97 -43.95
N PRO A 54 -7.26 33.50 -44.14
CA PRO A 54 -8.31 33.62 -43.12
C PRO A 54 -7.96 32.95 -41.78
N GLU A 55 -7.22 31.84 -41.81
CA GLU A 55 -6.76 31.06 -40.63
C GLU A 55 -5.79 31.85 -39.74
N ALA A 56 -5.14 32.90 -40.26
CA ALA A 56 -4.31 33.78 -39.46
C ALA A 56 -5.12 34.50 -38.35
N ARG A 57 -6.45 34.55 -38.45
CA ARG A 57 -7.32 35.12 -37.41
C ARG A 57 -7.38 34.26 -36.14
N ASP A 58 -7.02 32.98 -36.22
CA ASP A 58 -7.01 32.06 -35.09
C ASP A 58 -5.71 32.13 -34.27
N LEU A 59 -4.74 32.95 -34.72
CA LEU A 59 -3.51 33.24 -34.01
C LEU A 59 -3.78 34.04 -32.73
N GLY A 60 -3.12 33.67 -31.64
CA GLY A 60 -3.20 34.42 -30.38
C GLY A 60 -2.75 35.88 -30.56
N GLU A 61 -1.75 36.08 -31.42
CA GLU A 61 -1.20 37.38 -31.80
C GLU A 61 -2.24 38.28 -32.51
N TYR A 62 -3.19 37.69 -33.24
CA TYR A 62 -4.30 38.44 -33.85
C TYR A 62 -5.28 38.96 -32.78
N SER A 63 -5.57 38.13 -31.78
CA SER A 63 -6.41 38.51 -30.64
C SER A 63 -5.74 39.60 -29.81
N ASP A 64 -4.43 39.48 -29.55
CA ASP A 64 -3.64 40.50 -28.87
C ASP A 64 -3.62 41.83 -29.64
N TYR A 65 -3.49 41.79 -30.97
CA TYR A 65 -3.60 42.97 -31.83
C TYR A 65 -5.00 43.60 -31.81
N LYS A 66 -6.07 42.79 -31.85
CA LYS A 66 -7.45 43.29 -31.77
C LYS A 66 -7.78 43.90 -30.41
N GLY A 67 -7.28 43.30 -29.33
CA GLY A 67 -7.48 43.79 -27.97
C GLY A 67 -6.68 45.05 -27.66
N LYS A 68 -5.45 45.17 -28.18
CA LYS A 68 -4.61 46.38 -28.05
C LYS A 68 -3.84 46.61 -29.37
N PRO A 69 -4.40 47.39 -30.33
CA PRO A 69 -3.75 47.60 -31.63
C PRO A 69 -2.62 48.60 -31.47
N THR A 70 -1.45 48.12 -31.08
CA THR A 70 -0.21 48.90 -31.03
C THR A 70 0.67 48.52 -32.20
N LYS A 71 1.62 49.39 -32.55
CA LYS A 71 2.63 49.11 -33.56
C LYS A 71 3.43 47.84 -33.24
N ALA A 72 3.66 47.57 -31.95
CA ALA A 72 4.28 46.34 -31.47
C ALA A 72 3.42 45.10 -31.76
N ASN A 73 2.16 45.08 -31.31
CA ASN A 73 1.26 43.95 -31.52
C ASN A 73 0.96 43.72 -33.01
N ALA A 74 0.83 44.79 -33.80
CA ALA A 74 0.69 44.73 -35.25
C ALA A 74 1.89 44.03 -35.90
N SER A 75 3.11 44.39 -35.47
CA SER A 75 4.34 43.78 -35.99
C SER A 75 4.42 42.30 -35.63
N VAL A 76 4.07 41.93 -34.40
CA VAL A 76 4.07 40.54 -33.92
C VAL A 76 3.08 39.70 -34.72
N PHE A 77 1.84 40.18 -34.88
CA PHE A 77 0.82 39.50 -35.67
C PHE A 77 1.21 39.36 -37.15
N ILE A 78 1.65 40.44 -37.82
CA ILE A 78 2.08 40.40 -39.23
C ILE A 78 3.17 39.33 -39.42
N THR A 79 4.13 39.30 -38.49
CA THR A 79 5.25 38.37 -38.54
C THR A 79 4.76 36.94 -38.41
N ARG A 80 3.93 36.67 -37.41
CA ARG A 80 3.35 35.35 -37.18
C ARG A 80 2.48 34.88 -38.34
N ALA A 81 1.65 35.76 -38.89
CA ALA A 81 0.79 35.45 -40.03
C ALA A 81 1.59 35.16 -41.30
N LEU A 82 2.70 35.87 -41.54
CA LEU A 82 3.60 35.58 -42.66
C LEU A 82 4.33 34.24 -42.48
N GLU A 83 4.75 33.93 -41.25
CA GLU A 83 5.44 32.67 -40.92
C GLU A 83 4.52 31.44 -41.07
N GLU A 84 3.27 31.52 -40.60
CA GLU A 84 2.32 30.40 -40.75
C GLU A 84 1.87 30.18 -42.20
N ASN A 85 2.04 31.18 -43.06
CA ASN A 85 1.66 31.13 -44.47
C ASN A 85 2.87 31.21 -45.41
N TRP A 86 4.07 30.85 -44.92
CA TRP A 86 5.34 31.07 -45.61
C TRP A 86 5.38 30.49 -47.04
N SER A 87 4.84 29.29 -47.24
CA SER A 87 4.80 28.63 -48.56
C SER A 87 4.06 29.44 -49.63
N GLN A 88 3.02 30.17 -49.22
CA GLN A 88 2.21 31.03 -50.09
C GLN A 88 2.82 32.44 -50.18
N VAL A 89 3.47 32.89 -49.10
CA VAL A 89 4.19 34.18 -49.01
C VAL A 89 5.42 34.23 -49.93
N GLN A 90 6.14 33.13 -50.05
CA GLN A 90 7.34 33.01 -50.90
C GLN A 90 7.04 33.25 -52.39
N GLN A 91 5.82 32.97 -52.83
CA GLN A 91 5.38 33.16 -54.21
C GLN A 91 4.98 34.62 -54.51
N SER A 92 4.99 35.49 -53.50
CA SER A 92 4.55 36.89 -53.58
C SER A 92 5.70 37.86 -53.34
N ASP A 93 6.18 38.48 -54.42
CA ASP A 93 7.25 39.49 -54.41
C ASP A 93 6.98 40.61 -53.39
N SER A 94 5.71 40.98 -53.19
CA SER A 94 5.32 42.02 -52.25
C SER A 94 5.55 41.64 -50.78
N TYR A 95 5.32 40.38 -50.41
CA TYR A 95 5.50 39.93 -49.03
C TYR A 95 6.98 39.69 -48.74
N MET A 96 7.69 39.10 -49.70
CA MET A 96 9.14 38.92 -49.65
C MET A 96 9.89 40.24 -49.51
N LYS A 97 9.51 41.26 -50.29
CA LYS A 97 10.07 42.61 -50.19
C LYS A 97 9.77 43.26 -48.84
N TYR A 98 8.56 43.09 -48.30
CA TYR A 98 8.19 43.65 -47.00
C TYR A 98 8.98 43.03 -45.84
N ILE A 99 9.19 41.71 -45.87
CA ILE A 99 10.03 40.98 -44.90
C ILE A 99 11.48 41.47 -44.96
N ALA A 100 11.99 41.71 -46.17
CA ALA A 100 13.35 42.21 -46.39
C ALA A 100 13.56 43.68 -45.99
N THR A 101 12.51 44.51 -45.96
CA THR A 101 12.62 45.97 -45.72
C THR A 101 11.97 46.44 -44.42
N ARG A 102 11.99 45.62 -43.36
CA ARG A 102 11.33 45.94 -42.08
C ARG A 102 11.93 47.22 -41.45
N PRO A 103 11.12 48.13 -40.84
CA PRO A 103 11.62 49.40 -40.26
C PRO A 103 12.58 49.29 -39.05
N ARG A 104 13.05 48.09 -38.71
CA ARG A 104 14.05 47.79 -37.66
C ARG A 104 14.99 46.66 -38.09
N ALA A 105 15.16 46.44 -39.39
CA ALA A 105 16.20 45.55 -39.89
C ALA A 105 17.53 46.32 -39.93
N GLU A 106 18.20 46.42 -38.78
CA GLU A 106 19.64 46.63 -38.76
C GLU A 106 20.31 45.26 -38.99
N ARG A 107 21.47 45.29 -39.65
CA ARG A 107 22.33 44.12 -39.89
C ARG A 107 23.73 44.53 -39.42
N LEU A 108 24.35 43.76 -38.52
CA LEU A 108 25.63 43.07 -38.75
C LEU A 108 26.09 42.25 -37.52
N GLY A 109 25.91 40.93 -37.66
CA GLY A 109 26.58 39.82 -36.94
C GLY A 109 26.08 38.49 -37.55
N ASP A 110 26.94 37.49 -37.76
CA ASP A 110 26.75 36.52 -38.86
C ASP A 110 25.44 35.67 -38.85
N HIS A 111 24.88 35.23 -37.71
CA HIS A 111 23.49 34.72 -37.54
C HIS A 111 23.25 34.08 -36.15
N GLY A 112 21.99 33.85 -35.75
CA GLY A 112 21.55 33.20 -34.50
C GLY A 112 21.17 31.72 -34.60
N LEU A 113 21.49 31.03 -35.70
CA LEU A 113 21.27 29.60 -35.84
C LEU A 113 22.17 28.77 -34.92
N PHE A 114 21.61 27.71 -34.34
CA PHE A 114 22.32 26.66 -33.63
C PHE A 114 21.84 25.28 -34.07
N GLY A 115 22.70 24.27 -33.97
CA GLY A 115 22.40 22.89 -34.37
C GLY A 115 23.19 21.89 -33.53
N ASP A 116 23.57 20.77 -34.15
CA ASP A 116 24.40 19.74 -33.51
C ASP A 116 25.83 20.21 -33.23
N GLU A 117 26.37 21.12 -34.03
CA GLU A 117 27.71 21.69 -33.87
C GLU A 117 27.68 22.99 -33.02
N ASP A 118 28.81 23.32 -32.40
CA ASP A 118 28.89 24.50 -31.54
C ASP A 118 28.92 25.82 -32.33
N ALA A 119 29.31 25.77 -33.61
CA ALA A 119 29.20 26.84 -34.59
C ALA A 119 28.47 26.31 -35.84
N VAL A 120 27.56 27.11 -36.40
CA VAL A 120 26.84 26.79 -37.64
C VAL A 120 27.35 27.74 -38.72
N ASP A 121 27.55 27.25 -39.94
CA ASP A 121 27.78 28.10 -41.11
C ASP A 121 26.46 28.25 -41.88
N LEU A 122 25.89 29.45 -41.86
CA LEU A 122 24.61 29.73 -42.53
C LEU A 122 24.71 29.54 -44.05
N GLU A 123 25.80 29.92 -44.70
CA GLU A 123 25.92 29.78 -46.16
C GLU A 123 25.96 28.30 -46.55
N GLN A 124 26.72 27.50 -45.80
CA GLN A 124 26.78 26.05 -46.00
C GLN A 124 25.42 25.38 -45.74
N ALA A 125 24.75 25.70 -44.64
CA ALA A 125 23.44 25.14 -44.31
C ALA A 125 22.36 25.54 -45.33
N MET A 126 22.44 26.77 -45.87
CA MET A 126 21.57 27.22 -46.96
C MET A 126 21.83 26.48 -48.27
N GLN A 127 23.10 26.26 -48.64
CA GLN A 127 23.47 25.50 -49.84
C GLN A 127 23.02 24.04 -49.75
N GLU A 128 23.20 23.40 -48.60
CA GLU A 128 22.71 22.04 -48.34
C GLU A 128 21.18 21.96 -48.53
N LEU A 129 20.45 22.95 -48.02
CA LEU A 129 18.99 23.00 -48.10
C LEU A 129 18.49 23.29 -49.52
N ASP A 130 19.15 24.18 -50.28
CA ASP A 130 18.77 24.49 -51.66
C ASP A 130 19.02 23.32 -52.63
N GLN A 131 19.92 22.39 -52.27
CA GLN A 131 20.22 21.17 -53.04
C GLN A 131 19.33 19.97 -52.66
N TYR A 132 18.60 20.06 -51.55
CA TYR A 132 17.76 18.99 -51.05
C TYR A 132 16.37 18.99 -51.72
N ASP A 133 15.90 17.82 -52.15
CA ASP A 133 14.65 17.62 -52.89
C ASP A 133 13.55 16.90 -52.07
N GLY A 134 13.82 16.60 -50.80
CA GLY A 134 12.87 15.95 -49.89
C GLY A 134 12.06 16.90 -48.99
N ASN A 135 11.34 16.33 -48.02
CA ASN A 135 10.51 17.10 -47.09
C ASN A 135 11.35 17.78 -46.00
N VAL A 136 11.07 19.05 -45.75
CA VAL A 136 11.67 19.84 -44.65
C VAL A 136 10.59 20.23 -43.67
N TRP A 137 10.71 19.80 -42.41
CA TRP A 137 9.77 20.14 -41.35
C TRP A 137 10.22 21.39 -40.60
N THR A 138 9.27 22.25 -40.26
CA THR A 138 9.50 23.49 -39.52
C THR A 138 8.76 23.44 -38.20
N HIS A 139 9.44 22.99 -37.15
CA HIS A 139 8.89 22.91 -35.80
C HIS A 139 8.92 24.28 -35.11
N ILE A 140 7.82 24.62 -34.45
CA ILE A 140 7.72 25.80 -33.57
C ILE A 140 7.42 25.29 -32.17
N LEU A 141 8.38 25.48 -31.27
CA LEU A 141 8.33 25.04 -29.87
C LEU A 141 8.20 26.27 -28.98
N SER A 142 7.16 26.38 -28.17
CA SER A 142 6.98 27.54 -27.29
C SER A 142 6.55 27.20 -25.87
N LEU A 143 7.01 28.05 -24.95
CA LEU A 143 6.63 28.04 -23.54
C LEU A 143 5.91 29.35 -23.17
N LYS A 144 5.18 29.33 -22.06
CA LYS A 144 4.73 30.59 -21.44
C LYS A 144 5.96 31.28 -20.84
N ARG A 145 6.00 32.61 -20.90
CA ARG A 145 7.09 33.43 -20.34
C ARG A 145 7.44 33.07 -18.89
N GLU A 146 6.42 32.90 -18.06
CA GLU A 146 6.55 32.55 -16.64
C GLU A 146 7.24 31.20 -16.46
N ASP A 147 6.81 30.17 -17.21
CA ASP A 147 7.42 28.83 -17.17
C ASP A 147 8.84 28.84 -17.74
N ALA A 148 9.08 29.58 -18.83
CA ALA A 148 10.40 29.68 -19.45
C ALA A 148 11.43 30.32 -18.50
N ALA A 149 11.07 31.41 -17.81
CA ALA A 149 11.93 32.05 -16.82
C ALA A 149 12.14 31.15 -15.60
N ARG A 150 11.07 30.53 -15.08
CA ARG A 150 11.10 29.66 -13.90
C ARG A 150 11.93 28.39 -14.11
N LEU A 151 11.91 27.83 -15.32
CA LEU A 151 12.57 26.57 -15.68
C LEU A 151 13.92 26.79 -16.41
N GLY A 152 14.33 28.05 -16.64
CA GLY A 152 15.60 28.39 -17.29
C GLY A 152 15.66 28.22 -18.81
N TYR A 153 14.51 28.20 -19.49
CA TYR A 153 14.34 28.09 -20.95
C TYR A 153 14.07 29.44 -21.63
N ASP A 154 14.60 30.53 -21.09
CA ASP A 154 14.51 31.90 -21.61
C ASP A 154 15.72 32.31 -22.47
N ASN A 155 16.61 31.37 -22.77
CA ASN A 155 17.86 31.60 -23.50
C ASN A 155 18.14 30.48 -24.51
N ALA A 156 18.86 30.81 -25.58
CA ALA A 156 19.17 29.89 -26.68
C ALA A 156 19.99 28.66 -26.23
N LYS A 157 20.87 28.81 -25.23
CA LYS A 157 21.73 27.73 -24.73
C LYS A 157 20.91 26.60 -24.12
N ALA A 158 19.90 26.92 -23.31
CA ALA A 158 19.01 25.94 -22.70
C ALA A 158 18.22 25.16 -23.76
N TRP A 159 17.68 25.86 -24.76
CA TRP A 159 16.96 25.23 -25.88
C TRP A 159 17.88 24.35 -26.75
N ARG A 160 19.09 24.82 -27.06
CA ARG A 160 20.10 24.03 -27.78
C ARG A 160 20.42 22.72 -27.05
N ASN A 161 20.64 22.78 -25.74
CA ASN A 161 20.95 21.60 -24.93
C ASN A 161 19.77 20.62 -24.89
N LEU A 162 18.53 21.12 -24.75
CA LEU A 162 17.33 20.29 -24.76
C LEU A 162 17.15 19.56 -26.10
N LEU A 163 17.30 20.26 -27.22
CA LEU A 163 17.16 19.68 -28.56
C LEU A 163 18.28 18.68 -28.87
N ARG A 164 19.53 18.97 -28.49
CA ARG A 164 20.64 18.01 -28.60
C ARG A 164 20.39 16.76 -27.75
N ALA A 165 19.89 16.92 -26.53
CA ALA A 165 19.60 15.80 -25.64
C ALA A 165 18.45 14.90 -26.14
N ASN A 166 17.49 15.46 -26.87
CA ASN A 166 16.33 14.73 -27.43
C ASN A 166 16.48 14.42 -28.92
N ARG A 167 17.68 14.60 -29.49
CA ARG A 167 17.92 14.51 -30.93
C ARG A 167 17.47 13.17 -31.51
N ASN A 168 17.78 12.08 -30.81
CA ASN A 168 17.48 10.73 -31.28
C ASN A 168 15.98 10.42 -31.16
N GLU A 169 15.32 10.87 -30.10
CA GLU A 169 13.87 10.74 -29.93
C GLU A 169 13.11 11.54 -31.01
N ILE A 170 13.59 12.75 -31.35
CA ILE A 170 13.01 13.58 -32.42
C ILE A 170 13.20 12.90 -33.79
N ALA A 171 14.42 12.43 -34.10
CA ALA A 171 14.71 11.71 -35.34
C ALA A 171 13.83 10.44 -35.48
N ALA A 172 13.72 9.64 -34.42
CA ALA A 172 12.88 8.45 -34.40
C ALA A 172 11.39 8.79 -34.62
N ALA A 173 10.88 9.87 -34.00
CA ALA A 173 9.51 10.31 -34.19
C ALA A 173 9.22 10.80 -35.63
N MET A 174 10.26 11.24 -36.35
CA MET A 174 10.19 11.66 -37.76
C MET A 174 10.52 10.53 -38.74
N ASN A 175 10.74 9.30 -38.26
CA ASN A 175 11.22 8.16 -39.06
C ASN A 175 12.51 8.48 -39.85
N ILE A 176 13.46 9.15 -39.19
CA ILE A 176 14.77 9.49 -39.74
C ILE A 176 15.82 8.69 -38.97
N GLN A 177 16.74 8.03 -39.68
CA GLN A 177 17.87 7.39 -39.01
C GLN A 177 18.75 8.46 -38.34
N PRO A 178 19.25 8.27 -37.11
CA PRO A 178 19.96 9.33 -36.38
C PRO A 178 21.15 9.94 -37.14
N ASN A 179 21.86 9.17 -37.97
CA ASN A 179 22.97 9.64 -38.80
C ASN A 179 22.52 10.51 -39.99
N HIS A 180 21.31 10.31 -40.49
CA HIS A 180 20.71 11.07 -41.59
C HIS A 180 20.01 12.35 -41.11
N PHE A 181 19.74 12.46 -39.80
CA PHE A 181 19.04 13.61 -39.24
C PHE A 181 19.87 14.89 -39.34
N ARG A 182 19.26 15.93 -39.92
CA ARG A 182 19.78 17.29 -39.98
C ARG A 182 18.78 18.23 -39.35
N TRP A 183 19.27 19.12 -38.50
CA TRP A 183 18.43 20.14 -37.91
C TRP A 183 19.21 21.41 -37.60
N TYR A 184 18.53 22.54 -37.75
CA TYR A 184 19.01 23.85 -37.31
C TYR A 184 17.86 24.60 -36.66
N ALA A 185 18.14 25.38 -35.64
CA ALA A 185 17.13 26.13 -34.94
C ALA A 185 17.59 27.53 -34.57
N ALA A 186 16.62 28.43 -34.40
CA ALA A 186 16.82 29.78 -33.91
C ALA A 186 15.88 30.02 -32.73
N PHE A 187 16.41 30.64 -31.68
CA PHE A 187 15.64 31.01 -30.49
C PHE A 187 15.15 32.45 -30.59
N HIS A 188 13.88 32.63 -30.27
CA HIS A 188 13.17 33.89 -30.31
C HIS A 188 12.56 34.17 -28.93
N ASP A 189 13.23 35.00 -28.14
CA ASP A 189 12.75 35.60 -26.90
C ASP A 189 11.57 36.62 -27.08
N GLU A 190 10.44 36.24 -27.69
CA GLU A 190 9.40 37.18 -28.15
C GLU A 190 8.24 37.32 -27.15
N GLY A 191 8.03 38.52 -26.59
CA GLY A 191 6.81 38.88 -25.83
C GLY A 191 6.47 37.92 -24.68
N LYS A 192 5.24 37.39 -24.66
CA LYS A 192 4.74 36.44 -23.65
C LYS A 192 5.09 34.96 -23.91
N HIS A 193 5.69 34.65 -25.07
CA HIS A 193 5.93 33.28 -25.53
C HIS A 193 7.32 33.15 -26.16
N PRO A 194 8.39 32.99 -25.35
CA PRO A 194 9.69 32.61 -25.89
C PRO A 194 9.56 31.28 -26.64
N HIS A 195 10.10 31.23 -27.84
CA HIS A 195 9.91 30.09 -28.75
C HIS A 195 11.13 29.82 -29.60
N VAL A 196 11.20 28.61 -30.14
CA VAL A 196 12.25 28.16 -31.05
C VAL A 196 11.62 27.77 -32.38
N HIS A 197 12.20 28.27 -33.46
CA HIS A 197 11.97 27.76 -34.80
C HIS A 197 13.05 26.74 -35.11
N MET A 198 12.68 25.50 -35.40
CA MET A 198 13.58 24.42 -35.74
C MET A 198 13.23 23.88 -37.12
N MET A 199 14.18 23.89 -38.04
CA MET A 199 14.10 23.19 -39.32
C MET A 199 14.74 21.82 -39.18
N ALA A 200 14.08 20.78 -39.69
CA ALA A 200 14.53 19.41 -39.59
C ALA A 200 14.23 18.61 -40.86
N TRP A 201 15.24 17.88 -41.36
CA TRP A 201 15.13 17.04 -42.56
C TRP A 201 16.07 15.84 -42.47
N SER A 202 15.99 14.97 -43.48
CA SER A 202 16.91 13.85 -43.64
C SER A 202 17.87 14.12 -44.80
N THR A 203 19.11 13.63 -44.72
CA THR A 203 19.99 13.58 -45.90
C THR A 203 19.51 12.59 -46.97
N GLN A 204 18.49 11.77 -46.67
CA GLN A 204 17.86 10.83 -47.59
C GLN A 204 16.45 11.33 -47.95
N PRO A 205 16.15 11.71 -49.20
CA PRO A 205 14.88 12.33 -49.60
C PRO A 205 13.62 11.49 -49.33
N GLY A 206 13.77 10.16 -49.20
CA GLY A 206 12.69 9.21 -48.89
C GLY A 206 12.34 9.07 -47.40
N GLU A 207 13.07 9.74 -46.50
CA GLU A 207 12.80 9.74 -45.06
C GLU A 207 12.02 11.00 -44.62
N ALA A 208 11.99 11.31 -43.32
CA ALA A 208 11.34 12.48 -42.74
C ALA A 208 9.82 12.49 -42.87
N TYR A 209 9.16 11.39 -42.49
CA TYR A 209 7.71 11.30 -42.39
C TYR A 209 7.23 11.46 -40.95
N LEU A 210 6.48 12.54 -40.67
CA LEU A 210 5.99 12.86 -39.34
C LEU A 210 4.47 12.69 -39.22
N THR A 211 4.04 11.81 -38.30
CA THR A 211 2.62 11.56 -38.00
C THR A 211 2.13 12.39 -36.82
N ARG A 212 0.80 12.43 -36.60
CA ARG A 212 0.21 13.04 -35.39
C ARG A 212 0.73 12.41 -34.10
N ASP A 213 0.93 11.09 -34.09
CA ASP A 213 1.54 10.38 -32.96
C ASP A 213 3.02 10.75 -32.79
N GLY A 214 3.76 10.92 -33.88
CA GLY A 214 5.13 11.45 -33.86
C GLY A 214 5.21 12.85 -33.22
N ILE A 215 4.32 13.76 -33.60
CA ILE A 215 4.22 15.11 -32.98
C ILE A 215 3.90 14.99 -31.47
N ARG A 216 3.01 14.07 -31.08
CA ARG A 216 2.69 13.81 -29.66
C ARG A 216 3.90 13.26 -28.91
N ASN A 217 4.69 12.39 -29.53
CA ASN A 217 5.91 11.83 -28.94
C ASN A 217 6.99 12.90 -28.74
N ILE A 218 7.24 13.75 -29.73
CA ILE A 218 8.15 14.90 -29.61
C ILE A 218 7.70 15.81 -28.47
N LYS A 219 6.40 16.15 -28.42
CA LYS A 219 5.83 16.97 -27.35
C LYS A 219 6.01 16.32 -25.98
N SER A 220 5.76 15.01 -25.87
CA SER A 220 5.87 14.28 -24.61
C SER A 220 7.31 14.19 -24.11
N ALA A 221 8.27 13.85 -24.97
CA ALA A 221 9.69 13.75 -24.63
C ALA A 221 10.23 15.08 -24.10
N LEU A 222 10.02 16.17 -24.85
CA LEU A 222 10.46 17.51 -24.47
C LEU A 222 9.76 17.99 -23.18
N THR A 223 8.45 17.74 -23.01
CA THR A 223 7.71 18.13 -21.80
C THR A 223 8.23 17.37 -20.57
N ASN A 224 8.43 16.06 -20.67
CA ASN A 224 8.94 15.25 -19.55
C ASN A 224 10.32 15.70 -19.10
N GLN A 225 11.19 16.11 -20.03
CA GLN A 225 12.51 16.63 -19.70
C GLN A 225 12.46 18.05 -19.10
N ILE A 226 11.61 18.93 -19.63
CA ILE A 226 11.43 20.30 -19.12
C ILE A 226 10.86 20.30 -17.68
N PHE A 227 9.87 19.44 -17.39
CA PHE A 227 9.13 19.43 -16.12
C PHE A 227 9.54 18.30 -15.15
N LYS A 228 10.68 17.63 -15.40
CA LYS A 228 11.11 16.42 -14.67
C LYS A 228 11.12 16.57 -13.15
N GLN A 229 11.66 17.69 -12.65
CA GLN A 229 11.82 17.93 -11.20
C GLN A 229 10.48 18.24 -10.50
N GLU A 230 9.56 18.93 -11.18
CA GLU A 230 8.23 19.25 -10.63
C GLU A 230 7.34 18.02 -10.54
N MET A 231 7.43 17.12 -11.53
CA MET A 231 6.74 15.85 -11.46
C MET A 231 7.23 15.04 -10.26
N LEU A 232 8.54 14.94 -10.04
CA LEU A 232 9.12 14.25 -8.88
C LEU A 232 8.63 14.83 -7.54
N HIS A 233 8.61 16.16 -7.40
CA HIS A 233 8.12 16.81 -6.18
C HIS A 233 6.62 16.59 -5.93
N THR A 234 5.81 16.61 -6.99
CA THR A 234 4.36 16.33 -6.90
C THR A 234 4.11 14.88 -6.50
N TYR A 235 4.91 13.93 -7.00
CA TYR A 235 4.84 12.53 -6.59
C TYR A 235 5.28 12.32 -5.14
N GLU A 236 6.31 13.03 -4.69
CA GLU A 236 6.82 12.94 -3.31
C GLU A 236 5.79 13.48 -2.29
N GLN A 237 5.20 14.65 -2.55
CA GLN A 237 4.15 15.22 -1.70
C GLN A 237 2.90 14.32 -1.63
N LYS A 238 2.47 13.77 -2.76
CA LYS A 238 1.35 12.82 -2.81
C LYS A 238 1.67 11.51 -2.05
N SER A 239 2.92 11.06 -2.05
CA SER A 239 3.33 9.88 -1.27
C SER A 239 3.29 10.16 0.23
N GLN A 240 3.77 11.32 0.69
CA GLN A 240 3.76 11.65 2.12
C GLN A 240 2.33 11.78 2.68
N SER A 241 1.44 12.47 1.96
CA SER A 241 0.03 12.61 2.35
C SER A 241 -0.70 11.26 2.39
N ARG A 242 -0.45 10.38 1.39
CA ARG A 242 -0.95 8.99 1.40
C ARG A 242 -0.43 8.22 2.61
N ASP A 243 0.87 8.31 2.90
CA ASP A 243 1.51 7.52 3.96
C ASP A 243 1.06 7.97 5.37
N GLU A 244 0.69 9.24 5.54
CA GLU A 244 0.07 9.76 6.77
C GLU A 244 -1.37 9.25 6.94
N LEU A 245 -2.18 9.34 5.89
CA LEU A 245 -3.57 8.84 5.85
C LEU A 245 -3.64 7.34 6.15
N VAL A 246 -2.75 6.54 5.56
CA VAL A 246 -2.63 5.10 5.85
C VAL A 246 -2.27 4.87 7.32
N ARG A 247 -1.37 5.68 7.91
CA ARG A 247 -0.99 5.53 9.32
C ARG A 247 -2.15 5.84 10.28
N GLU A 248 -2.92 6.88 10.03
CA GLU A 248 -4.08 7.23 10.85
C GLU A 248 -5.19 6.19 10.76
N ALA A 249 -5.51 5.74 9.55
CA ALA A 249 -6.52 4.71 9.34
C ALA A 249 -6.13 3.38 10.02
N ARG A 250 -4.85 3.00 9.99
CA ARG A 250 -4.35 1.82 10.72
C ARG A 250 -4.53 1.95 12.23
N ARG A 251 -4.24 3.12 12.82
CA ARG A 251 -4.46 3.34 14.26
C ARG A 251 -5.93 3.16 14.64
N ALA A 252 -6.83 3.71 13.82
CA ALA A 252 -8.28 3.58 14.04
C ALA A 252 -8.74 2.12 13.88
N ILE A 253 -8.34 1.42 12.81
CA ILE A 253 -8.65 0.01 12.62
C ILE A 253 -8.12 -0.82 13.79
N ARG A 254 -6.88 -0.58 14.26
CA ARG A 254 -6.31 -1.29 15.40
C ARG A 254 -7.08 -1.07 16.71
N GLN A 255 -7.60 0.14 16.95
CA GLN A 255 -8.45 0.40 18.11
C GLN A 255 -9.76 -0.39 18.03
N LEU A 256 -10.39 -0.41 16.85
CA LEU A 256 -11.63 -1.15 16.62
C LEU A 256 -11.40 -2.67 16.69
N THR A 257 -10.29 -3.19 16.19
CA THR A 257 -9.96 -4.62 16.31
C THR A 257 -9.69 -5.02 17.77
N GLN A 258 -9.05 -4.15 18.57
CA GLN A 258 -8.92 -4.37 20.01
C GLN A 258 -10.28 -4.38 20.73
N GLU A 259 -11.21 -3.54 20.32
CA GLU A 259 -12.59 -3.55 20.84
C GLU A 259 -13.32 -4.84 20.43
N MET A 260 -13.18 -5.30 19.18
CA MET A 260 -13.74 -6.59 18.73
C MET A 260 -13.23 -7.76 19.58
N THR A 261 -11.92 -7.84 19.83
CA THR A 261 -11.32 -8.92 20.65
C THR A 261 -11.86 -8.95 22.09
N ARG A 262 -12.26 -7.80 22.65
CA ARG A 262 -12.79 -7.70 24.02
C ARG A 262 -14.32 -7.78 24.09
N SER A 263 -15.00 -7.82 22.96
CA SER A 263 -16.46 -7.79 22.90
C SER A 263 -17.03 -9.18 23.16
N ILE A 264 -17.85 -9.31 24.19
CA ILE A 264 -18.68 -10.49 24.44
C ILE A 264 -20.12 -10.09 24.10
N CYS A 265 -20.74 -10.76 23.12
CA CYS A 265 -22.11 -10.43 22.71
C CYS A 265 -22.92 -11.65 22.28
N THR A 266 -24.25 -11.53 22.44
CA THR A 266 -25.24 -12.46 21.89
C THR A 266 -25.86 -11.85 20.63
N ALA A 267 -25.98 -12.65 19.58
CA ALA A 267 -26.70 -12.27 18.37
C ALA A 267 -27.56 -13.45 17.90
N PRO A 268 -28.81 -13.60 18.42
CA PRO A 268 -29.63 -14.78 18.19
C PRO A 268 -29.84 -15.12 16.71
N GLU A 269 -29.95 -14.12 15.84
CA GLU A 269 -30.08 -14.34 14.38
C GLU A 269 -28.82 -14.98 13.76
N ILE A 270 -27.63 -14.63 14.28
CA ILE A 270 -26.35 -15.20 13.83
C ILE A 270 -26.20 -16.61 14.39
N GLU A 271 -26.49 -16.79 15.69
CA GLU A 271 -26.48 -18.09 16.37
C GLU A 271 -27.39 -19.11 15.67
N GLN A 272 -28.62 -18.72 15.31
CA GLN A 272 -29.54 -19.58 14.56
C GLN A 272 -28.99 -19.97 13.18
N LYS A 273 -28.33 -19.04 12.48
CA LYS A 273 -27.68 -19.35 11.19
C LYS A 273 -26.46 -20.24 11.35
N MET A 274 -25.72 -20.12 12.45
CA MET A 274 -24.62 -21.02 12.79
C MET A 274 -25.14 -22.43 13.04
N GLU A 275 -26.23 -22.60 13.80
CA GLU A 275 -26.90 -23.90 13.98
C GLU A 275 -27.39 -24.50 12.65
N GLN A 276 -27.98 -23.68 11.77
CA GLN A 276 -28.36 -24.10 10.43
C GLN A 276 -27.14 -24.57 9.62
N LEU A 277 -26.02 -23.85 9.68
CA LEU A 277 -24.78 -24.18 8.98
C LEU A 277 -24.17 -25.49 9.51
N VAL A 278 -24.16 -25.70 10.82
CA VAL A 278 -23.74 -26.96 11.47
C VAL A 278 -24.48 -28.14 10.86
N GLY A 279 -25.82 -28.10 10.84
CA GLY A 279 -26.64 -29.18 10.26
C GLY A 279 -26.42 -29.37 8.76
N GLN A 280 -26.17 -28.30 8.00
CA GLN A 280 -25.81 -28.43 6.59
C GLN A 280 -24.46 -29.14 6.40
N LEU A 281 -23.46 -28.80 7.21
CA LEU A 281 -22.11 -29.34 7.10
C LEU A 281 -21.99 -30.82 7.48
N GLU A 282 -22.95 -31.38 8.23
CA GLU A 282 -23.05 -32.84 8.47
C GLU A 282 -23.20 -33.63 7.16
N THR A 283 -23.92 -33.08 6.19
CA THR A 283 -24.22 -33.75 4.92
C THR A 283 -23.15 -33.55 3.85
N VAL A 284 -22.24 -32.59 4.05
CA VAL A 284 -21.19 -32.25 3.10
C VAL A 284 -20.03 -33.25 3.18
N LYS A 285 -19.69 -33.86 2.04
CA LYS A 285 -18.55 -34.76 1.89
C LYS A 285 -17.32 -34.01 1.34
N GLY A 286 -16.12 -34.36 1.81
CA GLY A 286 -14.85 -33.80 1.31
C GLY A 286 -14.37 -32.55 2.06
N LYS A 287 -13.45 -31.77 1.45
CA LYS A 287 -12.85 -30.56 2.06
C LYS A 287 -13.94 -29.53 2.35
N LYS A 288 -14.07 -29.13 3.62
CA LYS A 288 -15.04 -28.12 4.10
C LYS A 288 -14.40 -26.75 4.16
N SER A 289 -14.03 -26.21 3.01
CA SER A 289 -13.65 -24.80 2.88
C SER A 289 -14.55 -24.12 1.87
N TYR A 290 -14.71 -22.79 1.98
CA TYR A 290 -15.75 -22.06 1.26
C TYR A 290 -15.77 -22.38 -0.23
N GLY A 291 -14.61 -22.54 -0.89
CA GLY A 291 -14.53 -22.87 -2.33
C GLY A 291 -15.20 -24.18 -2.74
N TYR A 292 -15.24 -25.17 -1.85
CA TYR A 292 -15.66 -26.56 -2.12
C TYR A 292 -17.10 -26.85 -1.67
N LEU A 293 -17.71 -25.93 -0.91
CA LEU A 293 -19.07 -26.11 -0.40
C LEU A 293 -20.14 -26.02 -1.51
N PRO A 294 -21.28 -26.73 -1.36
CA PRO A 294 -22.45 -26.57 -2.22
C PRO A 294 -23.02 -25.16 -2.17
N LYS A 295 -23.75 -24.75 -3.22
CA LYS A 295 -24.29 -23.39 -3.37
C LYS A 295 -25.22 -22.99 -2.21
N SER A 296 -26.04 -23.92 -1.71
CA SER A 296 -26.94 -23.69 -0.57
C SER A 296 -26.17 -23.38 0.72
N VAL A 297 -25.09 -24.12 0.98
CA VAL A 297 -24.24 -23.93 2.18
C VAL A 297 -23.43 -22.63 2.08
N LYS A 298 -22.88 -22.32 0.91
CA LYS A 298 -22.21 -21.04 0.64
C LYS A 298 -23.12 -19.84 0.94
N LYS A 299 -24.40 -19.95 0.56
CA LYS A 299 -25.40 -18.91 0.84
C LYS A 299 -25.58 -18.69 2.34
N THR A 300 -25.68 -19.76 3.12
CA THR A 300 -25.77 -19.65 4.59
C THR A 300 -24.51 -19.01 5.19
N VAL A 301 -23.31 -19.38 4.72
CA VAL A 301 -22.06 -18.73 5.14
C VAL A 301 -22.05 -17.23 4.81
N ASP A 302 -22.46 -16.85 3.59
CA ASP A 302 -22.52 -15.45 3.18
C ASP A 302 -23.53 -14.66 4.04
N GLU A 303 -24.68 -15.26 4.36
CA GLU A 303 -25.69 -14.66 5.25
C GLU A 303 -25.19 -14.47 6.69
N VAL A 304 -24.35 -15.37 7.21
CA VAL A 304 -23.68 -15.19 8.52
C VAL A 304 -22.72 -14.00 8.46
N VAL A 305 -21.87 -13.92 7.44
CA VAL A 305 -20.91 -12.81 7.29
C VAL A 305 -21.63 -11.46 7.11
N ASP A 306 -22.69 -11.42 6.31
CA ASP A 306 -23.52 -10.23 6.14
C ASP A 306 -24.15 -9.77 7.46
N LYS A 307 -24.56 -10.71 8.32
CA LYS A 307 -25.12 -10.39 9.64
C LYS A 307 -24.05 -9.96 10.64
N LEU A 308 -22.85 -10.51 10.58
CA LEU A 308 -21.71 -10.02 11.36
C LEU A 308 -21.36 -8.57 11.00
N GLU A 309 -21.48 -8.18 9.72
CA GLU A 309 -21.33 -6.78 9.27
C GLU A 309 -22.36 -5.83 9.92
N GLU A 310 -23.50 -6.34 10.40
CA GLU A 310 -24.51 -5.52 11.07
C GLU A 310 -24.12 -5.14 12.51
N LEU A 311 -23.18 -5.85 13.13
CA LEU A 311 -22.70 -5.55 14.48
C LEU A 311 -21.95 -4.20 14.49
N PRO A 312 -22.20 -3.30 15.47
CA PRO A 312 -21.66 -1.94 15.46
C PRO A 312 -20.14 -1.87 15.28
N VAL A 313 -19.40 -2.65 16.06
CA VAL A 313 -17.92 -2.68 16.04
C VAL A 313 -17.37 -3.16 14.69
N VAL A 314 -18.01 -4.16 14.08
CA VAL A 314 -17.63 -4.71 12.77
C VAL A 314 -17.95 -3.71 11.66
N ARG A 315 -19.16 -3.13 11.69
CA ARG A 315 -19.60 -2.15 10.70
C ARG A 315 -18.66 -0.96 10.66
N GLU A 316 -18.33 -0.42 11.82
CA GLU A 316 -17.45 0.75 11.92
C GLU A 316 -16.05 0.45 11.38
N CYS A 317 -15.48 -0.72 11.72
CA CYS A 317 -14.18 -1.14 11.22
C CYS A 317 -14.20 -1.36 9.70
N TYR A 318 -15.23 -2.02 9.17
CA TYR A 318 -15.38 -2.25 7.74
C TYR A 318 -15.59 -0.95 6.96
N ASP A 319 -16.39 -0.02 7.47
CA ASP A 319 -16.58 1.29 6.87
C ASP A 319 -15.28 2.09 6.86
N ARG A 320 -14.48 2.02 7.94
CA ARG A 320 -13.16 2.67 8.01
C ARG A 320 -12.20 2.07 6.98
N TRP A 321 -12.19 0.75 6.84
CA TRP A 321 -11.40 0.06 5.82
C TRP A 321 -11.84 0.45 4.40
N CYS A 322 -13.14 0.48 4.10
CA CYS A 322 -13.66 0.88 2.79
C CYS A 322 -13.26 2.32 2.43
N ARG A 323 -13.33 3.25 3.38
CA ARG A 323 -12.89 4.64 3.18
C ARG A 323 -11.40 4.70 2.86
N LEU A 324 -10.56 4.00 3.63
CA LEU A 324 -9.12 3.92 3.37
C LEU A 324 -8.82 3.37 1.97
N GLN A 325 -9.46 2.27 1.57
CA GLN A 325 -9.26 1.71 0.23
C GLN A 325 -9.72 2.69 -0.87
N GLY A 326 -10.87 3.34 -0.70
CA GLY A 326 -11.36 4.35 -1.64
C GLY A 326 -10.44 5.56 -1.76
N GLU A 327 -9.93 6.08 -0.63
CA GLU A 327 -8.96 7.17 -0.60
C GLU A 327 -7.66 6.78 -1.31
N VAL A 328 -7.13 5.58 -1.05
CA VAL A 328 -5.92 5.08 -1.71
C VAL A 328 -6.14 4.87 -3.22
N GLU A 329 -7.26 4.28 -3.62
CA GLU A 329 -7.61 4.09 -5.03
C GLU A 329 -7.76 5.42 -5.77
N SER A 330 -8.27 6.46 -5.10
CA SER A 330 -8.45 7.80 -5.69
C SER A 330 -7.12 8.47 -6.10
N TYR A 331 -5.98 8.08 -5.51
CA TYR A 331 -4.67 8.55 -5.96
C TYR A 331 -4.24 8.00 -7.32
N TYR A 332 -4.84 6.87 -7.75
CA TYR A 332 -4.47 6.16 -8.98
C TYR A 332 -5.57 6.15 -10.04
N HIS A 333 -6.84 6.30 -9.66
CA HIS A 333 -7.98 6.27 -10.57
C HIS A 333 -9.08 7.26 -10.15
N ASP A 334 -9.68 7.95 -11.11
CA ASP A 334 -10.75 8.95 -10.86
C ASP A 334 -12.14 8.34 -10.59
N LYS A 335 -12.23 7.02 -10.39
CA LYS A 335 -13.52 6.34 -10.14
C LYS A 335 -13.66 6.01 -8.65
N PRO A 336 -14.76 6.45 -8.00
CA PRO A 336 -14.99 6.12 -6.59
C PRO A 336 -15.25 4.62 -6.41
N ARG A 337 -14.70 4.04 -5.35
CA ARG A 337 -14.93 2.64 -4.98
C ARG A 337 -16.40 2.44 -4.60
N GLU A 338 -17.04 1.43 -5.20
CA GLU A 338 -18.37 1.00 -4.80
C GLU A 338 -18.29 0.15 -3.52
N ARG A 339 -19.06 0.50 -2.49
CA ARG A 339 -19.16 -0.28 -1.24
C ARG A 339 -19.91 -1.58 -1.51
N LYS A 340 -19.23 -2.71 -1.34
CA LYS A 340 -19.86 -4.04 -1.39
C LYS A 340 -20.22 -4.50 0.03
N LYS A 341 -20.96 -5.59 0.12
CA LYS A 341 -21.10 -6.31 1.38
C LYS A 341 -19.78 -6.97 1.77
N LEU A 342 -19.54 -7.16 3.06
CA LEU A 342 -18.33 -7.79 3.59
C LEU A 342 -18.14 -9.20 3.01
N SER A 343 -19.22 -9.98 2.85
CA SER A 343 -19.19 -11.30 2.21
C SER A 343 -18.78 -11.25 0.74
N GLN A 344 -18.83 -10.10 0.07
CA GLN A 344 -18.51 -9.95 -1.35
C GLN A 344 -17.10 -9.41 -1.58
N GLU A 345 -16.42 -8.94 -0.53
CA GLU A 345 -15.05 -8.45 -0.63
C GLU A 345 -14.05 -9.60 -0.68
N LYS A 346 -13.10 -9.49 -1.61
CA LYS A 346 -12.15 -10.58 -1.88
C LYS A 346 -11.10 -10.68 -0.79
N GLU A 347 -10.73 -9.53 -0.24
CA GLU A 347 -9.79 -9.32 0.85
C GLU A 347 -10.27 -10.01 2.15
N PHE A 348 -11.59 -10.13 2.32
CA PHE A 348 -12.21 -10.72 3.52
C PHE A 348 -12.72 -12.15 3.32
N ARG A 349 -12.27 -12.87 2.28
CA ARG A 349 -12.65 -14.27 2.03
C ARG A 349 -12.29 -15.18 3.21
N GLN A 350 -11.25 -14.85 3.98
CA GLN A 350 -10.85 -15.58 5.20
C GLN A 350 -11.98 -15.62 6.24
N ILE A 351 -12.81 -14.57 6.37
CA ILE A 351 -13.92 -14.52 7.33
C ILE A 351 -14.91 -15.65 7.05
N LYS A 352 -15.16 -15.97 5.78
CA LYS A 352 -16.06 -17.07 5.40
C LYS A 352 -15.53 -18.43 5.87
N ASN A 353 -14.21 -18.62 5.81
CA ASN A 353 -13.60 -19.86 6.28
C ASN A 353 -13.59 -19.91 7.81
N ALA A 354 -13.41 -18.78 8.51
CA ALA A 354 -13.57 -18.70 9.97
C ALA A 354 -14.99 -19.09 10.40
N VAL A 355 -16.03 -18.61 9.69
CA VAL A 355 -17.42 -19.04 9.90
C VAL A 355 -17.60 -20.56 9.75
N ILE A 356 -16.99 -21.15 8.71
CA ILE A 356 -17.07 -22.60 8.48
C ILE A 356 -16.32 -23.37 9.57
N GLN A 357 -15.16 -22.86 9.99
CA GLN A 357 -14.35 -23.45 11.04
C GLN A 357 -15.11 -23.47 12.37
N GLU A 358 -15.69 -22.34 12.80
CA GLU A 358 -16.49 -22.29 14.02
C GLU A 358 -17.72 -23.21 13.95
N ALA A 359 -18.37 -23.31 12.78
CA ALA A 359 -19.47 -24.27 12.59
C ALA A 359 -18.99 -25.72 12.68
N GLU A 360 -17.79 -26.05 12.17
CA GLU A 360 -17.21 -27.39 12.33
C GLU A 360 -16.82 -27.69 13.78
N HIS A 361 -16.26 -26.71 14.51
CA HIS A 361 -15.97 -26.84 15.95
C HIS A 361 -17.24 -27.17 16.72
N ILE A 362 -18.35 -26.45 16.46
CA ILE A 362 -19.65 -26.75 17.07
C ILE A 362 -20.12 -28.17 16.69
N ARG A 363 -20.05 -28.54 15.40
CA ARG A 363 -20.50 -29.84 14.89
C ARG A 363 -19.72 -31.02 15.48
N LEU A 364 -18.42 -30.86 15.66
CA LEU A 364 -17.54 -31.88 16.26
C LEU A 364 -17.64 -31.93 17.78
N GLY A 365 -18.39 -30.99 18.38
CA GLY A 365 -18.48 -30.86 19.83
C GLY A 365 -17.11 -30.50 20.43
N GLU A 366 -16.35 -29.66 19.75
CA GLU A 366 -15.08 -29.17 20.28
C GLU A 366 -15.35 -28.04 21.28
N ILE A 367 -14.65 -28.10 22.40
CA ILE A 367 -14.76 -27.09 23.44
C ILE A 367 -13.70 -26.03 23.16
N SER A 368 -14.17 -24.83 22.82
CA SER A 368 -13.35 -23.64 22.67
C SER A 368 -12.74 -23.20 24.00
N PHE A 369 -11.61 -22.49 23.93
CA PHE A 369 -10.95 -21.88 25.08
C PHE A 369 -10.90 -20.36 24.88
N GLU A 370 -11.81 -19.64 25.52
CA GLU A 370 -11.93 -18.19 25.38
C GLU A 370 -10.86 -17.41 26.18
N ASP A 371 -9.96 -18.13 26.87
CA ASP A 371 -8.95 -17.59 27.76
C ASP A 371 -7.54 -17.56 27.15
N ASP A 372 -7.38 -17.86 25.87
CA ASP A 372 -6.05 -17.98 25.25
C ASP A 372 -5.24 -16.67 25.31
N ASP A 373 -5.86 -15.50 25.09
CA ASP A 373 -5.20 -14.19 25.32
C ASP A 373 -4.99 -13.86 26.81
N LEU A 374 -5.80 -14.45 27.71
CA LEU A 374 -5.67 -14.29 29.17
C LEU A 374 -4.59 -15.23 29.75
N ALA A 375 -4.16 -16.24 28.97
CA ALA A 375 -3.21 -17.25 29.38
C ALA A 375 -1.75 -16.77 29.45
N GLU A 376 -1.43 -15.63 28.82
CA GLU A 376 -0.13 -14.98 28.95
C GLU A 376 0.16 -14.53 30.40
N HIS A 377 -0.88 -14.34 31.23
CA HIS A 377 -0.78 -13.89 32.63
C HIS A 377 -1.22 -14.94 33.67
N ASN A 378 -1.21 -16.23 33.30
CA ASN A 378 -1.59 -17.34 34.20
C ASN A 378 -0.45 -17.84 35.11
N GLU A 379 0.63 -17.08 35.28
CA GLU A 379 1.66 -17.37 36.28
C GLU A 379 1.44 -16.50 37.52
N PRO A 380 1.50 -17.07 38.74
CA PRO A 380 1.29 -16.28 39.95
C PRO A 380 2.34 -15.18 40.05
N GLU A 381 1.87 -13.95 40.25
CA GLU A 381 2.73 -12.77 40.38
C GLU A 381 3.68 -12.92 41.58
N GLN A 382 3.31 -13.68 42.62
CA GLN A 382 4.16 -14.00 43.77
C GLN A 382 4.23 -15.50 43.97
N ALA A 383 5.45 -16.03 44.04
CA ALA A 383 5.66 -17.44 44.35
C ALA A 383 5.59 -17.63 45.86
N ARG A 384 4.95 -18.71 46.32
CA ARG A 384 4.81 -18.96 47.75
C ARG A 384 6.20 -19.17 48.38
N GLY A 385 6.46 -18.51 49.50
CA GLY A 385 7.75 -18.63 50.19
C GLY A 385 8.90 -17.80 49.59
N GLU A 386 8.64 -16.92 48.62
CA GLU A 386 9.68 -16.04 48.05
C GLU A 386 10.32 -15.13 49.10
N SER A 387 11.65 -15.09 49.14
CA SER A 387 12.39 -14.23 50.06
C SER A 387 12.14 -12.75 49.78
N ASN A 388 12.14 -11.92 50.83
CA ASN A 388 11.95 -10.47 50.69
C ASN A 388 13.00 -9.84 49.76
N ALA A 389 14.23 -10.38 49.77
CA ALA A 389 15.31 -9.94 48.89
C ALA A 389 14.98 -10.19 47.41
N CYS A 390 14.52 -11.40 47.04
CA CYS A 390 14.11 -11.69 45.67
C CYS A 390 12.91 -10.86 45.22
N ARG A 391 11.93 -10.66 46.11
CA ARG A 391 10.76 -9.82 45.84
C ARG A 391 11.15 -8.36 45.54
N GLU A 392 12.09 -7.82 46.31
CA GLU A 392 12.55 -6.44 46.13
C GLU A 392 13.36 -6.28 44.84
N LEU A 393 14.26 -7.22 44.53
CA LEU A 393 15.01 -7.21 43.27
C LEU A 393 14.06 -7.26 42.07
N ARG A 394 13.06 -8.13 42.09
CA ARG A 394 12.03 -8.21 41.04
C ARG A 394 11.25 -6.89 40.88
N ARG A 395 10.87 -6.26 42.00
CA ARG A 395 10.16 -4.97 41.99
C ARG A 395 11.00 -3.88 41.33
N ILE A 396 12.30 -3.84 41.64
CA ILE A 396 13.24 -2.89 41.04
C ILE A 396 13.34 -3.13 39.54
N ILE A 397 13.57 -4.37 39.12
CA ILE A 397 13.75 -4.76 37.70
C ILE A 397 12.54 -4.39 36.85
N GLY A 398 11.31 -4.60 37.37
CA GLY A 398 10.07 -4.30 36.67
C GLY A 398 9.67 -2.81 36.66
N ASN A 399 10.26 -1.96 37.50
CA ASN A 399 9.83 -0.57 37.65
C ASN A 399 10.49 0.35 36.61
N LYS A 400 9.72 0.72 35.58
CA LYS A 400 10.16 1.60 34.48
C LYS A 400 10.55 3.03 34.92
N ASN A 401 10.18 3.45 36.13
CA ASN A 401 10.56 4.76 36.68
C ASN A 401 11.97 4.77 37.29
N ILE A 402 12.60 3.60 37.45
CA ILE A 402 13.98 3.46 37.93
C ILE A 402 14.93 3.48 36.73
N SER A 403 16.11 4.08 36.91
CA SER A 403 17.14 4.15 35.85
C SER A 403 17.56 2.76 35.37
N LEU A 404 17.87 2.65 34.08
CA LEU A 404 18.29 1.39 33.45
C LEU A 404 19.49 0.76 34.17
N ASP A 405 20.55 1.54 34.45
CA ASP A 405 21.74 1.08 35.19
C ASP A 405 21.39 0.44 36.55
N TYR A 406 20.44 1.00 37.29
CA TYR A 406 20.06 0.44 38.59
C TYR A 406 19.23 -0.85 38.44
N ARG A 407 18.40 -0.93 37.39
CA ARG A 407 17.64 -2.15 37.05
C ARG A 407 18.57 -3.27 36.60
N ASP A 408 19.60 -2.95 35.82
CA ASP A 408 20.64 -3.90 35.37
C ASP A 408 21.41 -4.47 36.56
N ARG A 409 21.88 -3.61 37.49
CA ARG A 409 22.54 -4.08 38.73
C ARG A 409 21.63 -4.94 39.60
N ALA A 410 20.32 -4.68 39.62
CA ALA A 410 19.37 -5.52 40.33
C ALA A 410 19.21 -6.90 39.66
N ALA A 411 19.24 -6.96 38.33
CA ALA A 411 19.24 -8.23 37.59
C ALA A 411 20.54 -9.01 37.81
N GLU A 412 21.71 -8.36 37.77
CA GLU A 412 23.00 -8.99 38.12
C GLU A 412 22.96 -9.55 39.55
N LYS A 413 22.37 -8.80 40.49
CA LYS A 413 22.25 -9.25 41.87
C LYS A 413 21.33 -10.46 42.00
N LEU A 414 20.24 -10.49 41.24
CA LEU A 414 19.33 -11.62 41.19
C LEU A 414 20.00 -12.86 40.59
N GLU A 415 20.80 -12.69 39.53
CA GLU A 415 21.58 -13.76 38.91
C GLU A 415 22.60 -14.34 39.91
N GLN A 416 23.35 -13.51 40.64
CA GLN A 416 24.25 -13.98 41.71
C GLN A 416 23.54 -14.81 42.79
N VAL A 417 22.28 -14.49 43.09
CA VAL A 417 21.48 -15.25 44.07
C VAL A 417 21.00 -16.57 43.45
N ALA A 418 20.62 -16.56 42.17
CA ALA A 418 20.26 -17.76 41.42
C ALA A 418 21.45 -18.74 41.26
N GLU A 419 22.65 -18.23 41.01
CA GLU A 419 23.90 -18.99 40.95
C GLU A 419 24.25 -19.69 42.27
N ARG A 420 23.82 -19.12 43.40
CA ARG A 420 23.98 -19.72 44.74
C ARG A 420 22.96 -20.80 45.04
N GLY A 421 22.05 -21.08 44.11
CA GLY A 421 21.07 -22.17 44.24
C GLY A 421 19.69 -21.75 44.73
N ASP A 422 19.40 -20.46 44.93
CA ASP A 422 18.07 -20.03 45.39
C ASP A 422 17.00 -20.31 44.32
N ALA A 423 16.06 -21.21 44.63
CA ALA A 423 15.04 -21.67 43.69
C ALA A 423 14.15 -20.52 43.17
N HIS A 424 13.82 -19.54 44.01
CA HIS A 424 12.99 -18.41 43.60
C HIS A 424 13.76 -17.45 42.69
N ALA A 425 15.02 -17.15 43.00
CA ALA A 425 15.87 -16.35 42.12
C ALA A 425 16.09 -17.03 40.76
N GLN A 426 16.32 -18.35 40.75
CA GLN A 426 16.41 -19.13 39.51
C GLN A 426 15.11 -19.05 38.70
N TYR A 427 13.95 -19.21 39.34
CA TYR A 427 12.65 -19.04 38.69
C TYR A 427 12.50 -17.63 38.08
N ARG A 428 12.85 -16.58 38.82
CA ARG A 428 12.78 -15.19 38.35
C ARG A 428 13.74 -14.91 37.19
N MET A 429 14.97 -15.44 37.24
CA MET A 429 15.90 -15.35 36.10
C MET A 429 15.32 -16.05 34.87
N GLY A 430 14.70 -17.21 35.05
CA GLY A 430 13.98 -17.91 33.99
C GLY A 430 12.89 -17.06 33.34
N GLN A 431 12.06 -16.39 34.14
CA GLN A 431 11.03 -15.47 33.63
C GLN A 431 11.63 -14.24 32.93
N LEU A 432 12.73 -13.67 33.45
CA LEU A 432 13.39 -12.51 32.84
C LEU A 432 13.97 -12.82 31.47
N TYR A 433 14.56 -13.99 31.28
CA TYR A 433 15.04 -14.43 29.97
C TYR A 433 13.93 -14.86 29.02
N ARG A 434 12.77 -15.28 29.53
CA ARG A 434 11.64 -15.67 28.67
C ARG A 434 10.90 -14.45 28.11
N ASP A 435 10.39 -13.59 29.01
CA ASP A 435 9.47 -12.49 28.67
C ASP A 435 9.82 -11.17 29.39
N GLY A 436 11.01 -11.05 29.98
CA GLY A 436 11.37 -9.91 30.84
C GLY A 436 11.56 -8.60 30.07
N PRO A 437 11.15 -7.44 30.62
CA PRO A 437 11.25 -6.15 29.94
C PRO A 437 12.67 -5.53 29.99
N LEU A 438 13.67 -6.28 30.45
CA LEU A 438 15.02 -5.77 30.72
C LEU A 438 16.09 -6.54 29.94
N LEU A 439 16.09 -7.87 30.02
CA LEU A 439 17.06 -8.71 29.32
C LEU A 439 16.57 -9.00 27.89
N ILE A 440 17.52 -9.23 26.98
CA ILE A 440 17.21 -9.75 25.65
C ILE A 440 16.64 -11.17 25.84
N PRO A 441 15.43 -11.48 25.32
CA PRO A 441 14.86 -12.82 25.44
C PRO A 441 15.79 -13.91 24.90
N ASP A 442 15.92 -14.99 25.66
CA ASP A 442 16.78 -16.14 25.39
C ASP A 442 16.14 -17.40 26.01
N ASN A 443 15.46 -18.19 25.18
CA ASN A 443 14.70 -19.34 25.64
C ASN A 443 15.60 -20.49 26.13
N HIS A 444 16.86 -20.58 25.67
CA HIS A 444 17.83 -21.53 26.20
C HIS A 444 18.20 -21.21 27.65
N LYS A 445 18.50 -19.94 27.96
CA LYS A 445 18.76 -19.50 29.33
C LYS A 445 17.52 -19.57 30.20
N ALA A 446 16.34 -19.24 29.65
CA ALA A 446 15.08 -19.42 30.36
C ALA A 446 14.88 -20.88 30.76
N LYS A 447 15.02 -21.82 29.82
CA LYS A 447 14.93 -23.27 30.06
C LYS A 447 15.94 -23.73 31.12
N TYR A 448 17.20 -23.26 31.04
CA TYR A 448 18.22 -23.59 32.03
C TYR A 448 17.82 -23.21 33.44
N TRP A 449 17.51 -21.93 33.68
CA TRP A 449 17.17 -21.42 35.00
C TRP A 449 15.86 -21.99 35.56
N LEU A 450 14.83 -22.12 34.71
CA LEU A 450 13.58 -22.77 35.08
C LEU A 450 13.79 -24.24 35.45
N SER A 451 14.68 -24.96 34.76
CA SER A 451 15.01 -26.35 35.09
C SER A 451 15.68 -26.48 36.45
N GLN A 452 16.64 -25.60 36.78
CA GLN A 452 17.29 -25.62 38.09
C GLN A 452 16.28 -25.41 39.23
N SER A 453 15.37 -24.46 39.06
CA SER A 453 14.32 -24.20 40.05
C SER A 453 13.27 -25.33 40.13
N ALA A 454 12.87 -25.88 38.98
CA ALA A 454 11.87 -26.96 38.89
C ALA A 454 12.33 -28.26 39.58
N ILE A 455 13.63 -28.59 39.45
CA ILE A 455 14.26 -29.75 40.10
C ILE A 455 14.23 -29.61 41.63
N GLN A 456 14.29 -28.38 42.14
CA GLN A 456 14.18 -28.10 43.58
C GLN A 456 12.73 -28.20 44.11
N GLY A 457 11.75 -28.48 43.25
CA GLY A 457 10.37 -28.72 43.66
C GLY A 457 9.46 -27.49 43.62
N LEU A 458 9.92 -26.34 43.11
CA LEU A 458 9.10 -25.12 43.06
C LEU A 458 7.97 -25.27 42.02
N PRO A 459 6.67 -25.32 42.42
CA PRO A 459 5.56 -25.58 41.50
C PRO A 459 5.42 -24.53 40.38
N GLU A 460 5.72 -23.27 40.70
CA GLU A 460 5.69 -22.16 39.75
C GLU A 460 6.73 -22.35 38.64
N ALA A 461 7.95 -22.79 38.98
CA ALA A 461 8.99 -23.07 38.00
C ALA A 461 8.69 -24.33 37.18
N GLN A 462 8.16 -25.38 37.81
CA GLN A 462 7.72 -26.59 37.10
C GLN A 462 6.63 -26.26 36.07
N TYR A 463 5.66 -25.41 36.44
CA TYR A 463 4.64 -24.94 35.51
C TYR A 463 5.22 -24.10 34.37
N ALA A 464 6.06 -23.11 34.68
CA ALA A 464 6.69 -22.24 33.69
C ALA A 464 7.60 -23.02 32.72
N LEU A 465 8.34 -24.00 33.22
CA LEU A 465 9.14 -24.91 32.40
C LEU A 465 8.24 -25.77 31.50
N GLY A 466 7.19 -26.38 32.06
CA GLY A 466 6.22 -27.15 31.30
C GLY A 466 5.61 -26.34 30.15
N LYS A 467 5.25 -25.08 30.41
CA LYS A 467 4.75 -24.15 29.39
C LYS A 467 5.79 -23.86 28.31
N LEU A 468 7.04 -23.58 28.69
CA LEU A 468 8.12 -23.31 27.75
C LEU A 468 8.42 -24.51 26.84
N LEU A 469 8.39 -25.73 27.38
CA LEU A 469 8.64 -26.94 26.59
C LEU A 469 7.47 -27.32 25.67
N LEU A 470 6.27 -26.80 25.94
CA LEU A 470 5.09 -26.96 25.09
C LEU A 470 4.90 -25.81 24.09
N SER A 471 5.78 -24.81 24.09
CA SER A 471 5.71 -23.70 23.14
C SER A 471 6.09 -24.15 21.72
N ASP A 472 5.73 -23.35 20.72
CA ASP A 472 6.10 -23.59 19.31
C ASP A 472 7.56 -23.24 18.99
N ASP A 473 8.36 -22.86 19.99
CA ASP A 473 9.79 -22.63 19.82
C ASP A 473 10.54 -23.96 19.71
N TRP A 474 10.91 -24.31 18.47
CA TRP A 474 11.62 -25.54 18.13
C TRP A 474 12.96 -25.73 18.86
N GLU A 475 13.60 -24.67 19.34
CA GLU A 475 14.90 -24.75 20.04
C GLU A 475 14.77 -25.37 21.44
N VAL A 476 13.62 -25.18 22.09
CA VAL A 476 13.36 -25.62 23.46
C VAL A 476 12.24 -26.65 23.57
N ARG A 477 11.37 -26.75 22.56
CA ARG A 477 10.18 -27.60 22.55
C ARG A 477 10.51 -29.06 22.81
N ASP A 478 9.92 -29.60 23.86
CA ASP A 478 9.91 -31.01 24.23
C ASP A 478 8.55 -31.33 24.87
N PRO A 479 7.55 -31.74 24.06
CA PRO A 479 6.20 -31.90 24.57
C PRO A 479 6.08 -33.02 25.62
N GLY A 480 6.93 -34.05 25.52
CA GLY A 480 6.95 -35.16 26.47
C GLY A 480 7.40 -34.72 27.85
N GLU A 481 8.54 -34.01 27.94
CA GLU A 481 9.02 -33.42 29.19
C GLU A 481 8.10 -32.30 29.68
N GLY A 482 7.52 -31.51 28.76
CA GLY A 482 6.56 -30.45 29.09
C GLY A 482 5.36 -30.99 29.88
N ILE A 483 4.73 -32.06 29.38
CA ILE A 483 3.61 -32.73 30.08
C ILE A 483 4.07 -33.34 31.40
N ARG A 484 5.29 -33.88 31.49
CA ARG A 484 5.83 -34.44 32.74
C ARG A 484 5.95 -33.35 33.81
N TRP A 485 6.52 -32.20 33.47
CA TRP A 485 6.65 -31.07 34.39
C TRP A 485 5.32 -30.45 34.78
N LEU A 486 4.37 -30.34 33.85
CA LEU A 486 3.01 -29.91 34.19
C LEU A 486 2.33 -30.84 35.21
N LYS A 487 2.45 -32.16 35.03
CA LYS A 487 1.92 -33.15 36.01
C LYS A 487 2.53 -32.97 37.38
N GLN A 488 3.85 -32.86 37.44
CA GLN A 488 4.58 -32.67 38.70
C GLN A 488 4.18 -31.34 39.37
N ALA A 489 4.05 -30.25 38.61
CA ALA A 489 3.57 -28.97 39.12
C ALA A 489 2.16 -29.06 39.70
N ALA A 490 1.25 -29.74 39.00
CA ALA A 490 -0.13 -29.93 39.44
C ALA A 490 -0.21 -30.79 40.71
N GLU A 491 0.58 -31.86 40.80
CA GLU A 491 0.71 -32.71 42.00
C GLU A 491 1.28 -31.95 43.19
N ASN A 492 2.18 -30.99 42.95
CA ASN A 492 2.72 -30.09 43.97
C ASN A 492 1.82 -28.88 44.27
N GLY A 493 0.59 -28.86 43.77
CA GLY A 493 -0.44 -27.87 44.14
C GLY A 493 -0.57 -26.67 43.20
N SER A 494 0.09 -26.66 42.04
CA SER A 494 -0.12 -25.63 41.02
C SER A 494 -1.47 -25.81 40.32
N HIS A 495 -2.47 -25.02 40.71
CA HIS A 495 -3.78 -25.03 40.05
C HIS A 495 -3.70 -24.50 38.60
N PHE A 496 -2.74 -23.65 38.26
CA PHE A 496 -2.52 -23.25 36.86
C PHE A 496 -2.01 -24.41 35.99
N ALA A 497 -1.12 -25.25 36.54
CA ALA A 497 -0.66 -26.45 35.86
C ALA A 497 -1.77 -27.50 35.71
N ALA A 498 -2.57 -27.70 36.75
CA ALA A 498 -3.74 -28.59 36.68
C ALA A 498 -4.74 -28.11 35.60
N TYR A 499 -5.02 -26.81 35.54
CA TYR A 499 -5.84 -26.25 34.48
C TYR A 499 -5.26 -26.49 33.08
N ARG A 500 -3.98 -26.19 32.88
CA ARG A 500 -3.27 -26.40 31.61
C ARG A 500 -3.33 -27.87 31.18
N LEU A 501 -3.05 -28.82 32.08
CA LEU A 501 -3.20 -30.26 31.79
C LEU A 501 -4.61 -30.64 31.36
N GLY A 502 -5.62 -30.03 31.99
CA GLY A 502 -7.01 -30.19 31.58
C GLY A 502 -7.22 -29.80 30.11
N LYS A 503 -6.65 -28.67 29.67
CA LYS A 503 -6.68 -28.24 28.25
C LYS A 503 -5.99 -29.27 27.35
N GLU A 504 -4.77 -29.71 27.70
CA GLU A 504 -4.01 -30.68 26.89
C GLU A 504 -4.76 -32.02 26.70
N TYR A 505 -5.41 -32.53 27.74
CA TYR A 505 -6.23 -33.74 27.63
C TYR A 505 -7.53 -33.52 26.87
N LEU A 506 -8.07 -32.30 26.85
CA LEU A 506 -9.31 -31.99 26.14
C LEU A 506 -9.08 -31.74 24.65
N SER A 507 -7.98 -31.05 24.29
CA SER A 507 -7.57 -30.85 22.89
C SER A 507 -7.12 -32.17 22.27
N GLY A 508 -6.25 -32.90 22.97
CA GLY A 508 -5.71 -34.17 22.51
C GLY A 508 -4.51 -34.03 21.56
N GLU A 509 -3.90 -32.85 21.49
CA GLU A 509 -2.82 -32.53 20.54
C GLU A 509 -1.48 -33.12 20.95
N VAL A 510 -1.11 -32.92 22.22
CA VAL A 510 0.17 -33.40 22.79
C VAL A 510 0.00 -34.75 23.50
N VAL A 511 -1.16 -34.96 24.11
CA VAL A 511 -1.52 -36.19 24.83
C VAL A 511 -2.79 -36.78 24.24
N SER A 512 -3.02 -38.09 24.39
CA SER A 512 -4.27 -38.69 23.89
C SER A 512 -5.50 -38.06 24.54
N LYS A 513 -6.42 -37.57 23.69
CA LYS A 513 -7.69 -36.94 24.12
C LYS A 513 -8.43 -37.79 25.15
N SER A 514 -8.77 -37.19 26.28
CA SER A 514 -9.53 -37.84 27.36
C SER A 514 -10.31 -36.81 28.17
N VAL A 515 -11.62 -36.71 27.88
CA VAL A 515 -12.50 -35.75 28.55
C VAL A 515 -12.61 -36.03 30.05
N THR A 516 -12.62 -37.30 30.47
CA THR A 516 -12.65 -37.68 31.89
C THR A 516 -11.40 -37.21 32.63
N LYS A 517 -10.20 -37.42 32.06
CA LYS A 517 -8.95 -36.91 32.66
C LYS A 517 -8.91 -35.39 32.68
N ALA A 518 -9.41 -34.74 31.62
CA ALA A 518 -9.52 -33.29 31.58
C ALA A 518 -10.41 -32.78 32.72
N ALA A 519 -11.59 -33.39 32.91
CA ALA A 519 -12.51 -33.07 34.00
C ALA A 519 -11.89 -33.28 35.40
N ASP A 520 -11.13 -34.35 35.61
CA ASP A 520 -10.44 -34.59 36.88
C ASP A 520 -9.43 -33.48 37.20
N TRP A 521 -8.62 -33.07 36.20
CA TRP A 521 -7.64 -32.00 36.37
C TRP A 521 -8.29 -30.63 36.54
N PHE A 522 -9.35 -30.34 35.78
CA PHE A 522 -10.13 -29.13 35.96
C PHE A 522 -10.78 -29.09 37.35
N THR A 523 -11.31 -30.21 37.86
CA THR A 523 -11.89 -30.30 39.21
C THR A 523 -10.87 -29.95 40.28
N LYS A 524 -9.68 -30.59 40.26
CA LYS A 524 -8.59 -30.26 41.18
C LYS A 524 -8.21 -28.78 41.13
N SER A 525 -8.11 -28.23 39.92
CA SER A 525 -7.79 -26.81 39.72
C SER A 525 -8.91 -25.88 40.22
N ALA A 526 -10.17 -26.23 39.98
CA ALA A 526 -11.33 -25.41 40.30
C ALA A 526 -11.59 -25.36 41.82
N GLU A 527 -11.38 -26.48 42.51
CA GLU A 527 -11.44 -26.58 43.97
C GLU A 527 -10.32 -25.78 44.65
N ALA A 528 -9.15 -25.70 44.01
CA ALA A 528 -8.05 -24.82 44.43
C ALA A 528 -8.27 -23.34 44.07
N GLY A 529 -9.44 -22.96 43.53
CA GLY A 529 -9.85 -21.58 43.30
C GLY A 529 -9.58 -21.03 41.89
N ASN A 530 -9.09 -21.83 40.94
CA ASN A 530 -8.83 -21.33 39.59
C ASN A 530 -10.14 -21.00 38.84
N GLN A 531 -10.38 -19.72 38.58
CA GLN A 531 -11.58 -19.25 37.88
C GLN A 531 -11.75 -19.82 36.46
N TYR A 532 -10.66 -20.06 35.73
CA TYR A 532 -10.71 -20.61 34.37
C TYR A 532 -11.11 -22.08 34.39
N ALA A 533 -10.55 -22.85 35.34
CA ALA A 533 -10.97 -24.25 35.52
C ALA A 533 -12.44 -24.37 35.96
N GLN A 534 -12.90 -23.48 36.85
CA GLN A 534 -14.32 -23.41 37.23
C GLN A 534 -15.21 -23.13 36.00
N TYR A 535 -14.83 -22.15 35.18
CA TYR A 535 -15.54 -21.86 33.93
C TYR A 535 -15.58 -23.08 32.99
N MET A 536 -14.45 -23.77 32.79
CA MET A 536 -14.37 -24.96 31.94
C MET A 536 -15.21 -26.13 32.45
N LEU A 537 -15.26 -26.38 33.77
CA LEU A 537 -16.18 -27.36 34.34
C LEU A 537 -17.63 -26.96 34.12
N GLY A 538 -17.95 -25.67 34.24
CA GLY A 538 -19.25 -25.13 33.89
C GLY A 538 -19.67 -25.51 32.47
N LYS A 539 -18.78 -25.32 31.49
CA LYS A 539 -19.01 -25.72 30.09
C LYS A 539 -19.17 -27.23 29.93
N LEU A 540 -18.30 -28.04 30.54
CA LEU A 540 -18.37 -29.51 30.46
C LEU A 540 -19.69 -30.05 31.02
N CYS A 541 -20.10 -29.59 32.21
CA CYS A 541 -21.37 -29.97 32.82
C CYS A 541 -22.58 -29.51 32.01
N LEU A 542 -22.53 -28.32 31.38
CA LEU A 542 -23.65 -27.78 30.61
C LEU A 542 -23.83 -28.49 29.26
N THR A 543 -22.72 -28.82 28.59
CA THR A 543 -22.72 -29.52 27.29
C THR A 543 -22.97 -31.02 27.43
N GLY A 544 -22.58 -31.64 28.54
CA GLY A 544 -22.63 -33.10 28.70
C GLY A 544 -21.63 -33.85 27.83
N GLN A 545 -20.58 -33.18 27.35
CA GLN A 545 -19.52 -33.83 26.58
C GLN A 545 -18.60 -34.58 27.53
N GLY A 546 -18.59 -35.91 27.44
CA GLY A 546 -17.74 -36.80 28.24
C GLY A 546 -18.07 -36.87 29.75
N LEU A 547 -18.96 -36.02 30.25
CA LEU A 547 -19.58 -36.07 31.57
C LEU A 547 -21.10 -36.05 31.44
N PRO A 548 -21.86 -36.58 32.41
CA PRO A 548 -23.30 -36.40 32.45
C PRO A 548 -23.66 -34.91 32.45
N ARG A 549 -24.65 -34.54 31.63
CA ARG A 549 -25.17 -33.17 31.62
C ARG A 549 -25.80 -32.84 32.97
N ASP A 550 -25.29 -31.80 33.64
CA ASP A 550 -25.81 -31.29 34.90
C ASP A 550 -25.80 -29.75 34.88
N GLN A 551 -26.97 -29.19 34.65
CA GLN A 551 -27.14 -27.74 34.59
C GLN A 551 -26.97 -27.08 35.97
N ALA A 552 -27.36 -27.73 37.06
CA ALA A 552 -27.23 -27.15 38.39
C ALA A 552 -25.76 -27.03 38.78
N GLN A 553 -24.98 -28.08 38.51
CA GLN A 553 -23.54 -28.07 38.70
C GLN A 553 -22.84 -27.06 37.80
N ALA A 554 -23.27 -26.94 36.53
CA ALA A 554 -22.74 -25.92 35.62
C ALA A 554 -22.93 -24.50 36.17
N MET A 555 -24.15 -24.15 36.62
CA MET A 555 -24.46 -22.83 37.17
C MET A 555 -23.70 -22.55 38.47
N MET A 556 -23.48 -23.57 39.30
CA MET A 556 -22.65 -23.45 40.50
C MET A 556 -21.20 -23.08 40.13
N TRP A 557 -20.60 -23.76 39.16
CA TRP A 557 -19.24 -23.49 38.73
C TRP A 557 -19.09 -22.13 38.04
N PHE A 558 -20.03 -21.77 37.16
CA PHE A 558 -20.05 -20.42 36.58
C PHE A 558 -20.19 -19.34 37.65
N SER A 559 -21.04 -19.53 38.66
CA SER A 559 -21.19 -18.59 39.77
C SER A 559 -19.88 -18.38 40.54
N ARG A 560 -19.13 -19.46 40.83
CA ARG A 560 -17.82 -19.36 41.49
C ARG A 560 -16.79 -18.63 40.63
N SER A 561 -16.77 -18.89 39.33
CA SER A 561 -15.86 -18.24 38.38
C SER A 561 -16.19 -16.75 38.19
N ALA A 562 -17.47 -16.42 38.07
CA ALA A 562 -17.97 -15.05 37.89
C ALA A 562 -17.65 -14.13 39.09
N VAL A 563 -17.72 -14.65 40.31
CA VAL A 563 -17.34 -13.91 41.54
C VAL A 563 -15.86 -13.51 41.53
N GLN A 564 -15.02 -14.24 40.80
CA GLN A 564 -13.59 -13.94 40.64
C GLN A 564 -13.28 -13.02 39.45
N GLY A 565 -14.31 -12.59 38.71
CA GLY A 565 -14.18 -11.66 37.58
C GLY A 565 -14.13 -12.30 36.20
N ASN A 566 -14.39 -13.60 36.06
CA ASN A 566 -14.45 -14.24 34.76
C ASN A 566 -15.69 -13.76 33.97
N GLN A 567 -15.47 -12.97 32.93
CA GLN A 567 -16.52 -12.34 32.13
C GLN A 567 -17.35 -13.35 31.34
N TYR A 568 -16.73 -14.44 30.85
CA TYR A 568 -17.46 -15.50 30.15
C TYR A 568 -18.38 -16.29 31.09
N ALA A 569 -17.96 -16.50 32.34
CA ALA A 569 -18.81 -17.11 33.36
C ALA A 569 -19.98 -16.18 33.75
N GLN A 570 -19.74 -14.88 33.89
CA GLN A 570 -20.79 -13.88 34.11
C GLN A 570 -21.82 -13.90 32.97
N PHE A 571 -21.34 -13.90 31.74
CA PHE A 571 -22.17 -13.97 30.54
C PHE A 571 -23.10 -15.19 30.52
N PHE A 572 -22.62 -16.39 30.89
CA PHE A 572 -23.48 -17.58 30.98
C PHE A 572 -24.53 -17.49 32.10
N LEU A 573 -24.24 -16.80 33.21
CA LEU A 573 -25.20 -16.62 34.29
C LEU A 573 -26.31 -15.64 33.89
N GLU A 574 -25.96 -14.54 33.23
CA GLU A 574 -26.92 -13.56 32.71
C GLU A 574 -27.90 -14.19 31.71
N GLN A 575 -27.41 -15.17 30.95
CA GLN A 575 -28.15 -15.82 29.88
C GLN A 575 -28.73 -17.18 30.29
N ARG A 576 -28.77 -17.48 31.61
CA ARG A 576 -29.24 -18.76 32.16
C ARG A 576 -30.64 -19.17 31.71
N ASN A 577 -31.49 -18.21 31.34
CA ASN A 577 -32.86 -18.47 30.87
C ASN A 577 -32.93 -18.81 29.35
N ASN A 578 -31.85 -18.55 28.61
CA ASN A 578 -31.71 -18.79 27.17
C ASN A 578 -30.78 -20.00 26.92
N LEU A 579 -31.17 -21.18 27.42
CA LEU A 579 -30.33 -22.39 27.49
C LEU A 579 -29.95 -22.96 26.11
N HIS A 580 -28.92 -22.40 25.49
CA HIS A 580 -28.25 -22.94 24.31
C HIS A 580 -26.93 -23.62 24.71
N THR A 581 -26.36 -24.42 23.81
CA THR A 581 -25.02 -24.98 23.99
C THR A 581 -23.97 -23.86 24.00
N PRO A 582 -23.01 -23.87 24.95
CA PRO A 582 -21.93 -22.88 25.05
C PRO A 582 -21.23 -22.53 23.73
N SER A 583 -20.99 -23.52 22.88
CA SER A 583 -20.31 -23.36 21.60
C SER A 583 -21.10 -22.51 20.61
N VAL A 584 -22.42 -22.65 20.53
CA VAL A 584 -23.28 -21.82 19.67
C VAL A 584 -23.32 -20.38 20.19
N MET A 585 -23.50 -20.23 21.49
CA MET A 585 -23.64 -18.93 22.12
C MET A 585 -22.37 -18.07 22.02
N LEU A 586 -21.20 -18.70 22.05
CA LEU A 586 -19.91 -18.03 21.92
C LEU A 586 -19.40 -17.96 20.49
N ALA A 587 -20.07 -18.59 19.52
CA ALA A 587 -19.65 -18.59 18.12
C ALA A 587 -19.49 -17.16 17.59
N VAL A 588 -20.40 -16.25 17.94
CA VAL A 588 -20.32 -14.84 17.53
C VAL A 588 -19.09 -14.15 18.15
N THR A 589 -18.83 -14.41 19.43
CA THR A 589 -17.66 -13.86 20.15
C THR A 589 -16.35 -14.36 19.52
N GLN A 590 -16.26 -15.64 19.19
CA GLN A 590 -15.10 -16.22 18.49
C GLN A 590 -14.94 -15.66 17.08
N LEU A 591 -16.05 -15.46 16.35
CA LEU A 591 -15.99 -14.84 15.03
C LEU A 591 -15.53 -13.39 15.08
N LEU A 592 -15.88 -12.62 16.11
CA LEU A 592 -15.33 -11.27 16.31
C LEU A 592 -13.81 -11.31 16.53
N TYR A 593 -13.30 -12.29 17.27
CA TYR A 593 -11.86 -12.50 17.45
C TYR A 593 -11.16 -12.83 16.13
N HIS A 594 -11.67 -13.80 15.36
CA HIS A 594 -11.12 -14.12 14.03
C HIS A 594 -11.14 -12.91 13.10
N MET A 595 -12.25 -12.16 13.11
CA MET A 595 -12.40 -10.97 12.28
C MET A 595 -11.42 -9.87 12.69
N SER A 596 -11.14 -9.69 13.98
CA SER A 596 -10.19 -8.67 14.43
C SER A 596 -8.80 -8.90 13.84
N ARG A 597 -8.31 -10.15 13.83
CA ARG A 597 -7.04 -10.53 13.20
C ARG A 597 -7.07 -10.35 11.69
N ILE A 598 -8.15 -10.80 11.02
CA ILE A 598 -8.29 -10.64 9.56
C ILE A 598 -8.33 -9.16 9.16
N PHE A 599 -9.01 -8.29 9.92
CA PHE A 599 -9.01 -6.84 9.67
C PHE A 599 -7.64 -6.21 9.91
N GLU A 600 -6.89 -6.66 10.93
CA GLU A 600 -5.53 -6.18 11.17
C GLU A 600 -4.58 -6.59 10.03
N ASP A 601 -4.66 -7.83 9.55
CA ASP A 601 -3.87 -8.33 8.41
C ASP A 601 -4.20 -7.57 7.11
N ASN A 602 -5.48 -7.26 6.89
CA ASN A 602 -5.95 -6.51 5.71
C ASN A 602 -5.93 -4.98 5.90
N SER A 603 -5.39 -4.46 7.01
CA SER A 603 -5.33 -3.02 7.31
C SER A 603 -4.33 -2.27 6.40
N VAL A 604 -3.47 -3.00 5.70
CA VAL A 604 -2.50 -2.45 4.75
C VAL A 604 -3.06 -2.54 3.33
N PRO A 605 -3.35 -1.41 2.65
CA PRO A 605 -3.62 -1.43 1.23
C PRO A 605 -2.44 -2.06 0.51
N SER A 606 -2.70 -2.96 -0.45
CA SER A 606 -1.65 -3.53 -1.29
C SER A 606 -0.90 -2.38 -1.96
N ALA A 607 0.29 -2.06 -1.47
CA ALA A 607 1.16 -1.09 -2.12
C ALA A 607 1.47 -1.68 -3.49
N VAL A 608 0.80 -1.22 -4.54
CA VAL A 608 1.26 -1.49 -5.89
C VAL A 608 2.56 -0.73 -6.03
N PRO A 609 3.73 -1.38 -6.03
CA PRO A 609 4.95 -0.67 -6.30
C PRO A 609 4.85 -0.27 -7.77
N VAL A 610 4.85 1.04 -8.04
CA VAL A 610 5.08 1.55 -9.38
C VAL A 610 6.52 1.13 -9.75
N GLY A 611 6.68 -0.06 -10.32
CA GLY A 611 8.00 -0.59 -10.70
C GLY A 611 8.18 -2.10 -10.77
N GLN A 612 7.31 -2.94 -10.19
CA GLN A 612 7.44 -4.40 -10.34
C GLN A 612 6.10 -5.07 -10.70
N GLN A 613 5.72 -4.95 -11.98
CA GLN A 613 4.88 -5.98 -12.58
C GLN A 613 5.70 -7.28 -12.67
N VAL A 614 5.38 -8.26 -11.83
CA VAL A 614 5.81 -9.64 -12.04
C VAL A 614 5.39 -10.07 -13.45
N ASP A 615 6.36 -10.52 -14.25
CA ASP A 615 6.20 -10.92 -15.65
C ASP A 615 4.94 -11.78 -15.85
N ARG A 616 4.07 -11.34 -16.77
CA ARG A 616 2.81 -12.02 -17.14
C ARG A 616 3.04 -13.47 -17.57
N LYS A 617 4.22 -13.81 -18.11
CA LYS A 617 4.62 -15.18 -18.44
C LYS A 617 4.91 -16.04 -17.19
N LEU A 618 5.51 -15.47 -16.15
CA LEU A 618 5.82 -16.19 -14.92
C LEU A 618 4.54 -16.56 -14.16
N ARG A 619 3.57 -15.65 -14.08
CA ARG A 619 2.25 -15.95 -13.50
C ARG A 619 1.52 -17.07 -14.23
N ARG A 620 1.59 -17.08 -15.57
CA ARG A 620 0.96 -18.12 -16.40
C ARG A 620 1.57 -19.50 -16.16
N LYS A 621 2.90 -19.58 -16.03
CA LYS A 621 3.61 -20.84 -15.72
C LYS A 621 3.30 -21.37 -14.30
N ILE A 622 3.17 -20.49 -13.32
CA ILE A 622 2.78 -20.88 -11.94
C ILE A 622 1.34 -21.41 -11.93
N GLN A 623 0.43 -20.73 -12.65
CA GLN A 623 -0.97 -21.14 -12.76
C GLN A 623 -1.15 -22.46 -13.51
N GLU A 624 -0.41 -22.68 -14.60
CA GLU A 624 -0.38 -23.96 -15.32
C GLU A 624 0.13 -25.10 -14.42
N LYS A 625 1.19 -24.87 -13.63
CA LYS A 625 1.69 -25.85 -12.65
C LYS A 625 0.66 -26.18 -11.57
N LYS A 626 -0.04 -25.18 -11.02
CA LYS A 626 -1.09 -25.40 -10.00
C LYS A 626 -2.25 -26.21 -10.57
N ILE A 627 -2.68 -25.93 -11.81
CA ILE A 627 -3.73 -26.71 -12.49
C ILE A 627 -3.30 -28.16 -12.71
N THR A 628 -2.05 -28.43 -13.10
CA THR A 628 -1.55 -29.81 -13.24
C THR A 628 -1.46 -30.57 -11.91
N MET A 629 -1.43 -29.87 -10.77
CA MET A 629 -1.44 -30.46 -9.43
C MET A 629 -2.87 -30.61 -8.86
N GLY A 630 -3.92 -30.35 -9.67
CA GLY A 630 -5.33 -30.53 -9.29
C GLY A 630 -5.99 -29.31 -8.67
N HIS A 631 -5.30 -28.17 -8.60
CA HIS A 631 -5.86 -26.91 -8.08
C HIS A 631 -6.72 -26.20 -9.14
N LYS A 632 -7.74 -25.46 -8.71
CA LYS A 632 -8.56 -24.65 -9.63
C LYS A 632 -7.75 -23.45 -10.17
N PRO A 633 -8.10 -22.90 -11.35
CA PRO A 633 -7.38 -21.77 -11.95
C PRO A 633 -7.32 -20.51 -11.05
N ASP A 634 -8.27 -20.39 -10.13
CA ASP A 634 -8.49 -19.31 -9.17
C ASP A 634 -8.11 -19.71 -7.72
N ASP A 635 -7.28 -20.75 -7.58
CA ASP A 635 -6.76 -21.18 -6.29
C ASP A 635 -5.57 -20.29 -5.87
N HIS A 636 -5.82 -19.43 -4.88
CA HIS A 636 -4.81 -18.61 -4.24
C HIS A 636 -4.18 -19.42 -3.10
N GLU A 637 -2.86 -19.40 -2.95
CA GLU A 637 -2.23 -19.99 -1.76
C GLU A 637 -2.84 -19.35 -0.51
N GLU A 638 -3.43 -20.21 0.31
CA GLU A 638 -3.99 -19.88 1.60
C GLU A 638 -2.83 -19.40 2.49
N GLN A 639 -2.66 -18.09 2.69
CA GLN A 639 -2.01 -17.60 3.90
C GLN A 639 -3.02 -17.83 5.02
N TRP A 640 -2.81 -18.94 5.70
CA TRP A 640 -3.34 -19.14 7.04
C TRP A 640 -2.75 -18.02 7.88
N PRO A 641 -3.52 -17.32 8.72
CA PRO A 641 -2.87 -16.65 9.82
C PRO A 641 -2.09 -17.76 10.55
N GLU A 642 -0.78 -17.58 10.73
CA GLU A 642 -0.08 -18.28 11.81
C GLU A 642 -0.75 -17.82 13.10
N MET A 643 -1.84 -18.50 13.44
CA MET A 643 -2.35 -18.57 14.80
C MET A 643 -1.85 -19.92 15.27
N THR A 644 -0.85 -19.89 16.14
CA THR A 644 -1.00 -20.52 17.47
C THR A 644 -2.15 -21.51 17.51
N MET A 645 -1.84 -22.80 17.32
CA MET A 645 -2.74 -23.88 17.73
C MET A 645 -2.63 -24.05 19.24
#